data_AF-A0A6J4SGT4-F1
#
_entry.id   AF-A0A6J4SGT4-F1
#
_cell.length_a   1.000
_cell.length_b   1.000
_cell.length_c   1.000
_cell.angle_alpha   90.00
_cell.angle_beta   90.00
_cell.angle_gamma   90.00
#
_symmetry.space_group_name_H-M   'P 1'
#
loop_
_entity.id
_entity.type
_entity.pdbx_description
1 polymer ?
#
loop_
_entity_poly.entity_id
_entity_poly.type
_entity_poly.pdbx_seq_one_letter_code
_entity_poly.pdbx_strand_id
1 'polypeptide(L)'
;MVTGRDLISNGWPEGPTIGIALAAAKRLRATGMDEDAILRELEKTRAAPDAPADPALEPLARELLRLRDAESWASEHELRDEPRPYGVWGAGLIEPGTTAQMENAMRLPVSVGGALMPDAHLGYGLPVGGVLATEGAVIPWAVGVDIAPLRGDTLVPTLDGNSYPVADLSAAGVFGIWACKPDGKVVAARARAFQTQRNARLVRVVLDNGRTVDCTPDHRFMLRNGTYLEAQNLEPGTSLMPFCPRLDGDGYMRIQQNYSGAFLRAHWMVARSGLMGEIPSFEGQRTVIHHENFDETDNRPENLRFMGDRDHSRYHRSLVEKNEHWQSEDFERRRKAALSAKKLTVEGMEEYRKRADSLQAYWAERPEEFRDLIGKTSENNRSPRRRAQSAEIASRTYRCGVCGREVKSIIALASHQRHKHPEEAWTDVYQNTYNHKVISVETLVEREDVYCLDVPIHHNFALDAGVFVHNCRMRLSVYDVLPDLIEDRRDDLTEVLLRNTSFGAGSKFKEGRRPEHEVLDDPAWEATDFLKGLKDTGRAQLGTSGSGNHFVEWGVFEALGEVEGDEAFESGRRYLALLSHSGSRGVGFKIANRYSKLAKQRHPELDKEVADLAWLDLEDEEGEEYWLSMQLAGRYASANHAVIHDRVSRALGEEVLTKVENHHNYAWSERVGGREAIVHRKGATPAGLGVMGVIPGSMGTPGYVVRGRGDERSINSAAHGAGRRMSRTQAFKTLSEERWREHLAERGITLIGGSLDEAPAAYKDVETVVSMQGDLVDLVGRFTPKIVRMDAGGGPRRKGRK
;
A
#
# COMPACT_ATOMS: atom_id res chain seq x y z
N MET A 1 -19.15 -8.39 -63.79
CA MET A 1 -19.63 -8.11 -62.42
C MET A 1 -18.42 -8.18 -61.53
N VAL A 2 -18.06 -7.10 -60.82
CA VAL A 2 -16.91 -7.08 -59.89
C VAL A 2 -16.92 -8.34 -59.00
N THR A 3 -15.88 -9.16 -59.13
CA THR A 3 -15.67 -10.37 -58.32
C THR A 3 -14.49 -10.20 -57.39
N GLY A 4 -14.40 -11.05 -56.37
CA GLY A 4 -13.24 -11.06 -55.46
C GLY A 4 -11.92 -11.38 -56.17
N ARG A 5 -11.94 -12.11 -57.29
CA ARG A 5 -10.73 -12.36 -58.09
C ARG A 5 -10.22 -11.10 -58.76
N ASP A 6 -11.12 -10.24 -59.23
CA ASP A 6 -10.75 -8.99 -59.92
C ASP A 6 -10.11 -8.02 -58.91
N LEU A 7 -10.65 -7.93 -57.70
CA LEU A 7 -10.08 -7.13 -56.61
C LEU A 7 -8.70 -7.66 -56.19
N ILE A 8 -8.56 -8.96 -55.92
CA ILE A 8 -7.26 -9.57 -55.55
C ILE A 8 -6.22 -9.41 -56.68
N SER A 9 -6.63 -9.52 -57.94
CA SER A 9 -5.72 -9.32 -59.10
C SER A 9 -5.28 -7.85 -59.27
N ASN A 10 -6.04 -6.90 -58.73
CA ASN A 10 -5.64 -5.49 -58.59
C ASN A 10 -4.93 -5.22 -57.24
N GLY A 11 -4.46 -6.27 -56.57
CA GLY A 11 -3.64 -6.19 -55.36
C GLY A 11 -4.39 -5.70 -54.12
N TRP A 12 -5.71 -5.83 -54.04
CA TRP A 12 -6.46 -5.51 -52.83
C TRP A 12 -6.07 -6.42 -51.65
N PRO A 13 -6.06 -5.93 -50.39
CA PRO A 13 -5.77 -6.76 -49.22
C PRO A 13 -6.72 -7.97 -49.13
N GLU A 14 -6.15 -9.17 -49.06
CA GLU A 14 -6.92 -10.40 -48.89
C GLU A 14 -7.59 -10.49 -47.51
N GLY A 15 -8.71 -11.21 -47.43
CA GLY A 15 -9.50 -11.38 -46.20
C GLY A 15 -10.79 -10.55 -46.18
N PRO A 16 -11.23 -10.01 -45.01
CA PRO A 16 -12.53 -9.36 -44.83
C PRO A 16 -12.78 -8.20 -45.81
N THR A 17 -11.74 -7.43 -46.14
CA THR A 17 -11.76 -6.27 -47.04
C THR A 17 -12.37 -6.60 -48.40
N ILE A 18 -12.06 -7.76 -48.98
CA ILE A 18 -12.64 -8.21 -50.25
C ILE A 18 -14.16 -8.42 -50.13
N GLY A 19 -14.61 -9.02 -49.04
CA GLY A 19 -16.04 -9.24 -48.78
C GLY A 19 -16.80 -7.93 -48.57
N ILE A 20 -16.20 -6.98 -47.87
CA ILE A 20 -16.77 -5.65 -47.61
C ILE A 20 -16.80 -4.80 -48.89
N ALA A 21 -15.75 -4.88 -49.73
CA ALA A 21 -15.69 -4.20 -51.03
C ALA A 21 -16.78 -4.71 -51.99
N LEU A 22 -17.00 -6.03 -52.05
CA LEU A 22 -18.09 -6.63 -52.82
C LEU A 22 -19.48 -6.24 -52.29
N ALA A 23 -19.63 -6.06 -50.97
CA ALA A 23 -20.86 -5.55 -50.37
C ALA A 23 -21.12 -4.08 -50.72
N ALA A 24 -20.09 -3.23 -50.73
CA ALA A 24 -20.18 -1.84 -51.19
C ALA A 24 -20.49 -1.76 -52.69
N ALA A 25 -19.80 -2.54 -53.53
CA ALA A 25 -20.05 -2.66 -54.96
C ALA A 25 -21.52 -3.00 -55.27
N LYS A 26 -22.12 -3.93 -54.50
CA LYS A 26 -23.53 -4.32 -54.64
C LYS A 26 -24.50 -3.18 -54.30
N ARG A 27 -24.16 -2.30 -53.36
CA ARG A 27 -24.95 -1.12 -52.99
C ARG A 27 -24.86 -0.02 -54.05
N LEU A 28 -23.65 0.33 -54.50
CA LEU A 28 -23.43 1.30 -55.57
C LEU A 28 -24.11 0.87 -56.88
N ARG A 29 -24.13 -0.43 -57.18
CA ARG A 29 -24.89 -0.95 -58.34
C ARG A 29 -26.41 -0.74 -58.22
N ALA A 30 -26.95 -0.64 -57.00
CA ALA A 30 -28.38 -0.40 -56.78
C ALA A 30 -28.79 1.08 -56.97
N THR A 31 -27.83 2.02 -56.99
CA THR A 31 -28.09 3.43 -57.36
C THR A 31 -28.03 3.68 -58.87
N GLY A 32 -27.67 2.66 -59.66
CA GLY A 32 -27.62 2.70 -61.12
C GLY A 32 -26.22 2.90 -61.72
N MET A 33 -25.16 2.90 -60.91
CA MET A 33 -23.78 3.00 -61.41
C MET A 33 -23.39 1.80 -62.29
N ASP A 34 -22.60 2.08 -63.35
CA ASP A 34 -21.95 1.07 -64.17
C ASP A 34 -20.75 0.42 -63.44
N GLU A 35 -20.23 -0.66 -64.04
CA GLU A 35 -19.22 -1.49 -63.39
C GLU A 35 -17.85 -0.81 -63.28
N ASP A 36 -17.47 -0.02 -64.28
CA ASP A 36 -16.20 0.72 -64.27
C ASP A 36 -16.28 1.90 -63.29
N ALA A 37 -17.46 2.52 -63.13
CA ALA A 37 -17.70 3.54 -62.13
C ALA A 37 -17.58 2.98 -60.71
N ILE A 38 -18.17 1.81 -60.46
CA ILE A 38 -18.05 1.12 -59.17
C ILE A 38 -16.58 0.80 -58.86
N LEU A 39 -15.81 0.26 -59.81
CA LEU A 39 -14.38 0.01 -59.63
C LEU A 39 -13.61 1.30 -59.33
N ARG A 40 -13.88 2.41 -60.04
CA ARG A 40 -13.25 3.71 -59.78
C ARG A 40 -13.53 4.24 -58.37
N GLU A 41 -14.77 4.14 -57.85
CA GLU A 41 -15.07 4.62 -56.50
C GLU A 41 -14.51 3.70 -55.40
N LEU A 42 -14.42 2.38 -55.64
CA LEU A 42 -13.70 1.45 -54.75
C LEU A 42 -12.21 1.82 -54.66
N GLU A 43 -11.53 1.99 -55.81
CA GLU A 43 -10.09 2.29 -55.83
C GLU A 43 -9.76 3.69 -55.29
N LYS A 44 -10.65 4.68 -55.49
CA LYS A 44 -10.57 5.98 -54.80
C LYS A 44 -10.66 5.82 -53.28
N THR A 45 -11.63 5.04 -52.80
CA THR A 45 -11.82 4.79 -51.35
C THR A 45 -10.61 4.04 -50.77
N ARG A 46 -9.98 3.16 -51.55
CA ARG A 46 -8.71 2.51 -51.20
C ARG A 46 -7.56 3.50 -51.07
N ALA A 47 -7.47 4.49 -51.98
CA ALA A 47 -6.40 5.49 -51.97
C ALA A 47 -6.60 6.63 -50.95
N ALA A 48 -7.85 6.94 -50.59
CA ALA A 48 -8.22 8.00 -49.66
C ALA A 48 -9.46 7.59 -48.82
N PRO A 49 -9.31 6.66 -47.85
CA PRO A 49 -10.43 6.13 -47.08
C PRO A 49 -11.04 7.14 -46.09
N ASP A 50 -10.31 8.20 -45.75
CA ASP A 50 -10.71 9.22 -44.76
C ASP A 50 -11.92 10.08 -45.21
N ALA A 51 -12.32 10.02 -46.49
CA ALA A 51 -13.45 10.78 -47.05
C ALA A 51 -14.21 9.97 -48.14
N PRO A 52 -15.04 8.98 -47.76
CA PRO A 52 -15.80 8.17 -48.73
C PRO A 52 -16.83 9.02 -49.50
N ALA A 53 -16.89 8.84 -50.82
CA ALA A 53 -17.73 9.65 -51.70
C ALA A 53 -19.24 9.28 -51.70
N ASP A 54 -19.60 8.13 -51.12
CA ASP A 54 -20.97 7.62 -51.01
C ASP A 54 -21.11 6.81 -49.70
N PRO A 55 -22.20 6.95 -48.92
CA PRO A 55 -22.43 6.19 -47.68
C PRO A 55 -22.31 4.65 -47.82
N ALA A 56 -22.53 4.11 -49.02
CA ALA A 56 -22.32 2.69 -49.33
C ALA A 56 -20.90 2.19 -49.05
N LEU A 57 -19.92 3.10 -49.10
CA LEU A 57 -18.48 2.87 -48.96
C LEU A 57 -17.96 3.05 -47.52
N GLU A 58 -18.72 3.66 -46.60
CA GLU A 58 -18.30 3.88 -45.20
C GLU A 58 -17.79 2.61 -44.49
N PRO A 59 -18.40 1.41 -44.64
CA PRO A 59 -17.88 0.20 -44.00
C PRO A 59 -16.56 -0.27 -44.60
N LEU A 60 -16.29 0.05 -45.88
CA LEU A 60 -15.05 -0.28 -46.56
C LEU A 60 -13.93 0.68 -46.15
N ALA A 61 -14.22 1.98 -46.15
CA ALA A 61 -13.35 3.00 -45.60
C ALA A 61 -12.88 2.64 -44.18
N ARG A 62 -13.80 2.24 -43.29
CA ARG A 62 -13.47 1.86 -41.91
C ARG A 62 -12.50 0.68 -41.81
N GLU A 63 -12.65 -0.35 -42.65
CA GLU A 63 -11.72 -1.50 -42.66
C GLU A 63 -10.36 -1.13 -43.26
N LEU A 64 -10.34 -0.26 -44.26
CA LEU A 64 -9.09 0.25 -44.86
C LEU A 64 -8.30 1.13 -43.90
N LEU A 65 -8.98 1.99 -43.13
CA LEU A 65 -8.39 2.75 -42.02
C LEU A 65 -7.79 1.77 -41.00
N ARG A 66 -8.59 0.83 -40.48
CA ARG A 66 -8.14 -0.20 -39.52
C ARG A 66 -6.91 -0.99 -40.00
N LEU A 67 -6.75 -1.22 -41.30
CA LEU A 67 -5.57 -1.87 -41.87
C LEU A 67 -4.36 -0.93 -41.96
N ARG A 68 -4.54 0.31 -42.43
CA ARG A 68 -3.48 1.34 -42.46
C ARG A 68 -2.92 1.61 -41.06
N ASP A 69 -3.81 1.76 -40.10
CA ASP A 69 -3.47 2.10 -38.72
C ASP A 69 -2.74 0.91 -38.06
N ALA A 70 -3.11 -0.33 -38.39
CA ALA A 70 -2.40 -1.54 -37.94
C ALA A 70 -1.03 -1.75 -38.62
N GLU A 71 -0.87 -1.34 -39.88
CA GLU A 71 0.43 -1.38 -40.60
C GLU A 71 1.40 -0.34 -40.05
N SER A 72 0.91 0.86 -39.70
CA SER A 72 1.67 1.87 -38.96
C SER A 72 2.09 1.36 -37.58
N TRP A 73 1.14 0.81 -36.80
CA TRP A 73 1.37 0.23 -35.48
C TRP A 73 2.44 -0.86 -35.48
N ALA A 74 2.43 -1.76 -36.46
CA ALA A 74 3.45 -2.82 -36.57
C ALA A 74 4.86 -2.27 -36.80
N SER A 75 4.99 -1.16 -37.53
CA SER A 75 6.30 -0.52 -37.81
C SER A 75 6.90 0.21 -36.61
N GLU A 76 6.07 0.72 -35.70
CA GLU A 76 6.52 1.38 -34.46
C GLU A 76 6.92 0.38 -33.37
N HIS A 77 6.48 -0.87 -33.48
CA HIS A 77 6.64 -1.92 -32.46
C HIS A 77 7.59 -3.07 -32.86
N GLU A 78 8.35 -2.91 -33.95
CA GLU A 78 9.35 -3.89 -34.38
C GLU A 78 10.45 -4.12 -33.34
N LEU A 79 10.97 -5.36 -33.27
CA LEU A 79 12.06 -5.72 -32.36
C LEU A 79 13.38 -5.08 -32.80
N ARG A 80 14.20 -4.65 -31.83
CA ARG A 80 15.58 -4.22 -32.10
C ARG A 80 16.42 -5.40 -32.61
N ASP A 81 17.34 -5.13 -33.55
CA ASP A 81 18.33 -6.12 -34.01
C ASP A 81 19.16 -6.66 -32.83
N GLU A 82 19.76 -5.75 -32.06
CA GLU A 82 20.59 -6.06 -30.90
C GLU A 82 19.86 -5.77 -29.56
N PRO A 83 20.07 -6.60 -28.52
CA PRO A 83 19.57 -6.32 -27.19
C PRO A 83 20.26 -5.10 -26.58
N ARG A 84 19.50 -4.26 -25.85
CA ARG A 84 20.11 -3.23 -24.98
C ARG A 84 21.03 -3.88 -23.93
N PRO A 85 22.14 -3.23 -23.54
CA PRO A 85 22.98 -3.70 -22.43
C PRO A 85 22.20 -3.81 -21.11
N TYR A 86 22.53 -4.82 -20.30
CA TYR A 86 21.95 -5.08 -18.98
C TYR A 86 23.00 -5.66 -18.02
N GLY A 87 22.81 -5.49 -16.71
CA GLY A 87 23.72 -6.05 -15.70
C GLY A 87 23.49 -7.56 -15.49
N VAL A 88 24.54 -8.34 -15.29
CA VAL A 88 24.45 -9.80 -15.05
C VAL A 88 25.34 -10.22 -13.88
N TRP A 89 24.73 -10.86 -12.88
CA TRP A 89 25.42 -11.42 -11.71
C TRP A 89 25.44 -12.94 -11.77
N GLY A 90 26.53 -13.56 -11.33
CA GLY A 90 26.68 -15.02 -11.33
C GLY A 90 26.53 -15.69 -12.70
N ALA A 91 26.97 -15.05 -13.80
CA ALA A 91 26.76 -15.52 -15.17
C ALA A 91 27.11 -17.00 -15.43
N GLY A 92 28.15 -17.54 -14.77
CA GLY A 92 28.52 -18.97 -14.85
C GLY A 92 27.52 -19.95 -14.23
N LEU A 93 26.46 -19.44 -13.58
CA LEU A 93 25.34 -20.20 -13.01
C LEU A 93 24.07 -20.12 -13.88
N ILE A 94 24.10 -19.39 -15.00
CA ILE A 94 22.94 -19.07 -15.83
C ILE A 94 23.01 -19.90 -17.11
N GLU A 95 21.94 -20.65 -17.41
CA GLU A 95 21.86 -21.46 -18.63
C GLU A 95 21.67 -20.57 -19.86
N PRO A 96 22.28 -20.85 -21.03
CA PRO A 96 22.20 -19.98 -22.22
C PRO A 96 20.77 -19.64 -22.66
N GLY A 97 19.81 -20.54 -22.50
CA GLY A 97 18.39 -20.26 -22.80
C GLY A 97 17.76 -19.24 -21.85
N THR A 98 18.26 -19.10 -20.62
CA THR A 98 17.85 -18.04 -19.68
C THR A 98 18.40 -16.69 -20.12
N THR A 99 19.67 -16.66 -20.57
CA THR A 99 20.28 -15.46 -21.15
C THR A 99 19.50 -15.02 -22.39
N ALA A 100 19.18 -15.94 -23.30
CA ALA A 100 18.38 -15.65 -24.48
C ALA A 100 16.97 -15.11 -24.18
N GLN A 101 16.31 -15.57 -23.10
CA GLN A 101 15.05 -14.97 -22.63
C GLN A 101 15.23 -13.50 -22.19
N MET A 102 16.36 -13.17 -21.56
CA MET A 102 16.68 -11.80 -21.16
C MET A 102 17.09 -10.93 -22.36
N GLU A 103 17.89 -11.45 -23.29
CA GLU A 103 18.26 -10.78 -24.53
C GLU A 103 17.00 -10.42 -25.35
N ASN A 104 16.07 -11.37 -25.52
CA ASN A 104 14.78 -11.11 -26.16
C ASN A 104 13.95 -10.04 -25.43
N ALA A 105 13.96 -10.00 -24.09
CA ALA A 105 13.31 -8.94 -23.32
C ALA A 105 13.97 -7.56 -23.53
N MET A 106 15.30 -7.52 -23.69
CA MET A 106 16.06 -6.28 -23.94
C MET A 106 16.02 -5.82 -25.42
N ARG A 107 15.44 -6.63 -26.32
CA ARG A 107 15.17 -6.28 -27.73
C ARG A 107 13.80 -5.62 -27.96
N LEU A 108 12.84 -5.77 -27.03
CA LEU A 108 11.52 -5.16 -27.14
C LEU A 108 11.63 -3.63 -27.29
N PRO A 109 10.81 -2.97 -28.13
CA PRO A 109 10.87 -1.52 -28.34
C PRO A 109 10.67 -0.75 -27.02
N VAL A 110 9.72 -1.17 -26.19
CA VAL A 110 9.37 -0.55 -24.89
C VAL A 110 10.45 -0.68 -23.81
N SER A 111 11.41 -1.59 -23.94
CA SER A 111 12.45 -1.80 -22.91
C SER A 111 13.48 -0.68 -22.89
N VAL A 112 13.80 -0.17 -21.70
CA VAL A 112 14.77 0.90 -21.45
C VAL A 112 15.94 0.49 -20.55
N GLY A 113 15.80 -0.57 -19.76
CA GLY A 113 16.89 -1.13 -18.94
C GLY A 113 16.55 -2.51 -18.38
N GLY A 114 17.54 -3.21 -17.83
CA GLY A 114 17.31 -4.49 -17.17
C GLY A 114 18.51 -5.00 -16.38
N ALA A 115 18.29 -6.07 -15.62
CA ALA A 115 19.30 -6.80 -14.87
C ALA A 115 18.93 -8.29 -14.73
N LEU A 116 19.94 -9.15 -14.55
CA LEU A 116 19.79 -10.60 -14.43
C LEU A 116 20.56 -11.12 -13.20
N MET A 117 19.84 -11.68 -12.25
CA MET A 117 20.32 -12.08 -10.91
C MET A 117 20.99 -13.46 -10.90
N PRO A 118 21.84 -13.81 -9.92
CA PRO A 118 22.60 -15.07 -9.93
C PRO A 118 21.73 -16.34 -9.77
N ASP A 119 20.51 -16.20 -9.25
CA ASP A 119 19.48 -17.25 -9.20
C ASP A 119 18.72 -17.42 -10.52
N ALA A 120 19.02 -16.63 -11.56
CA ALA A 120 18.21 -16.58 -12.76
C ALA A 120 18.13 -17.91 -13.52
N HIS A 121 16.92 -18.25 -13.97
CA HIS A 121 16.61 -19.50 -14.66
C HIS A 121 15.36 -19.37 -15.56
N LEU A 122 15.25 -20.28 -16.52
CA LEU A 122 14.19 -20.31 -17.53
C LEU A 122 12.79 -20.13 -16.93
N GLY A 123 12.10 -19.08 -17.40
CA GLY A 123 10.73 -18.73 -17.04
C GLY A 123 9.77 -18.80 -18.23
N TYR A 124 8.67 -18.05 -18.13
CA TYR A 124 7.74 -17.77 -19.23
C TYR A 124 7.80 -16.26 -19.52
N GLY A 125 8.06 -15.84 -20.75
CA GLY A 125 8.36 -14.43 -21.03
C GLY A 125 9.70 -14.05 -20.39
N LEU A 126 9.68 -13.09 -19.46
CA LEU A 126 10.87 -12.73 -18.67
C LEU A 126 11.36 -13.97 -17.87
N PRO A 127 12.68 -14.22 -17.78
CA PRO A 127 13.22 -15.29 -16.94
C PRO A 127 12.93 -15.00 -15.47
N VAL A 128 12.94 -16.05 -14.64
CA VAL A 128 12.99 -15.89 -13.18
C VAL A 128 14.39 -15.41 -12.83
N GLY A 129 14.55 -14.52 -11.85
CA GLY A 129 15.78 -13.75 -11.62
C GLY A 129 15.95 -12.56 -12.57
N GLY A 130 14.95 -12.25 -13.39
CA GLY A 130 14.95 -11.13 -14.33
C GLY A 130 14.35 -9.86 -13.73
N VAL A 131 14.96 -8.73 -14.07
CA VAL A 131 14.45 -7.37 -13.82
C VAL A 131 14.43 -6.62 -15.15
N LEU A 132 13.28 -6.04 -15.52
CA LEU A 132 13.08 -5.32 -16.78
C LEU A 132 12.38 -3.99 -16.53
N ALA A 133 12.99 -2.89 -16.98
CA ALA A 133 12.40 -1.56 -16.97
C ALA A 133 11.85 -1.23 -18.37
N THR A 134 10.57 -0.89 -18.45
CA THR A 134 9.87 -0.48 -19.68
C THR A 134 9.34 0.95 -19.58
N GLU A 135 9.30 1.64 -20.72
CA GLU A 135 8.78 2.99 -20.90
C GLU A 135 7.37 2.89 -21.50
N GLY A 136 6.36 3.55 -20.89
CA GLY A 136 4.94 3.46 -21.25
C GLY A 136 4.23 2.15 -20.90
N ALA A 137 4.88 1.01 -21.16
CA ALA A 137 4.20 -0.28 -21.23
C ALA A 137 4.38 -1.20 -20.00
N VAL A 138 3.44 -2.13 -19.82
CA VAL A 138 3.47 -3.20 -18.82
C VAL A 138 3.33 -4.59 -19.49
N ILE A 139 4.13 -5.57 -19.07
CA ILE A 139 4.20 -6.93 -19.67
C ILE A 139 3.58 -7.95 -18.69
N PRO A 140 2.38 -8.48 -18.95
CA PRO A 140 1.63 -9.25 -17.95
C PRO A 140 2.25 -10.60 -17.52
N TRP A 141 3.21 -11.14 -18.28
CA TRP A 141 4.02 -12.29 -17.86
C TRP A 141 5.38 -11.93 -17.25
N ALA A 142 5.83 -10.67 -17.33
CA ALA A 142 7.05 -10.22 -16.66
C ALA A 142 6.81 -9.89 -15.17
N VAL A 143 5.57 -9.96 -14.70
CA VAL A 143 5.19 -9.74 -13.30
C VAL A 143 4.67 -11.02 -12.64
N GLY A 144 4.75 -11.06 -11.30
CA GLY A 144 3.69 -11.64 -10.48
C GLY A 144 2.52 -10.64 -10.31
N VAL A 145 2.09 -10.29 -9.08
CA VAL A 145 0.69 -9.82 -8.84
C VAL A 145 0.37 -9.21 -7.39
N ASP A 146 0.64 -7.90 -7.00
CA ASP A 146 0.52 -7.21 -5.62
C ASP A 146 0.55 -5.61 -5.22
N ILE A 147 -0.54 -4.76 -4.93
CA ILE A 147 -0.56 -3.43 -4.08
C ILE A 147 -1.96 -2.62 -3.82
N ALA A 148 -2.09 -1.51 -2.99
CA ALA A 148 -3.37 -0.88 -2.38
C ALA A 148 -3.65 0.72 -2.20
N PRO A 149 -4.89 1.28 -1.89
CA PRO A 149 -5.34 2.76 -1.91
C PRO A 149 -6.35 3.42 -0.80
N LEU A 150 -6.65 4.77 -0.78
CA LEU A 150 -7.56 5.67 0.09
C LEU A 150 -7.95 7.08 -0.56
N ARG A 151 -9.07 7.82 -0.27
CA ARG A 151 -9.38 9.19 -0.87
C ARG A 151 -8.44 10.32 -0.42
N GLY A 152 -8.04 11.19 -1.37
CA GLY A 152 -7.09 12.30 -1.20
C GLY A 152 -7.38 13.39 -0.15
N ASP A 153 -8.64 13.77 0.09
CA ASP A 153 -9.00 14.79 1.09
C ASP A 153 -9.05 14.24 2.53
N THR A 154 -8.93 12.92 2.69
CA THR A 154 -8.95 12.23 4.00
C THR A 154 -7.87 12.80 4.92
N LEU A 155 -8.30 13.42 6.02
CA LEU A 155 -7.42 14.02 6.99
C LEU A 155 -6.69 12.97 7.84
N VAL A 156 -5.36 13.02 7.85
CA VAL A 156 -4.47 12.21 8.69
C VAL A 156 -3.89 13.10 9.81
N PRO A 157 -4.03 12.74 11.10
CA PRO A 157 -3.52 13.51 12.21
C PRO A 157 -2.02 13.25 12.38
N THR A 158 -1.22 14.30 12.29
CA THR A 158 0.24 14.20 12.37
C THR A 158 0.75 14.48 13.79
N LEU A 159 2.07 14.44 13.99
CA LEU A 159 2.65 14.77 15.31
C LEU A 159 2.66 16.27 15.60
N ASP A 160 2.45 17.15 14.62
CA ASP A 160 2.52 18.61 14.79
C ASP A 160 1.27 19.25 15.43
N GLY A 161 0.28 18.43 15.81
CA GLY A 161 -1.00 18.88 16.38
C GLY A 161 -2.10 19.11 15.35
N ASN A 162 -1.76 19.17 14.06
CA ASN A 162 -2.69 19.37 12.95
C ASN A 162 -3.01 18.05 12.22
N SER A 163 -4.10 18.08 11.45
CA SER A 163 -4.53 17.01 10.56
C SER A 163 -4.57 17.51 9.13
N TYR A 164 -3.93 16.79 8.21
CA TYR A 164 -3.73 17.21 6.81
C TYR A 164 -4.34 16.22 5.81
N PRO A 165 -4.83 16.67 4.65
CA PRO A 165 -5.23 15.80 3.55
C PRO A 165 -4.11 14.82 3.15
N VAL A 166 -4.45 13.55 2.92
CA VAL A 166 -3.47 12.54 2.47
C VAL A 166 -2.87 12.87 1.09
N ALA A 167 -3.59 13.62 0.26
CA ALA A 167 -3.06 14.18 -0.99
C ALA A 167 -1.92 15.18 -0.73
N ASP A 168 -2.13 16.19 0.13
CA ASP A 168 -1.09 17.17 0.49
C ASP A 168 0.12 16.49 1.13
N LEU A 169 -0.13 15.51 2.00
CA LEU A 169 0.92 14.72 2.65
C LEU A 169 1.73 13.86 1.66
N SER A 170 1.19 13.52 0.48
CA SER A 170 1.95 12.80 -0.55
C SER A 170 3.07 13.65 -1.17
N ALA A 171 2.95 14.98 -1.12
CA ALA A 171 4.02 15.92 -1.47
C ALA A 171 4.98 16.25 -0.30
N ALA A 172 4.61 15.91 0.94
CA ALA A 172 5.35 16.29 2.16
C ALA A 172 6.55 15.38 2.51
N GLY A 173 6.75 14.27 1.79
CA GLY A 173 7.93 13.40 1.96
C GLY A 173 7.78 12.38 3.09
N VAL A 174 8.43 12.59 4.24
CA VAL A 174 8.36 11.70 5.42
C VAL A 174 7.97 12.52 6.63
N PHE A 175 6.89 12.10 7.30
CA PHE A 175 6.27 12.83 8.40
C PHE A 175 5.88 11.87 9.54
N GLY A 176 5.58 12.42 10.70
CA GLY A 176 5.14 11.65 11.87
C GLY A 176 3.62 11.51 11.92
N ILE A 177 3.12 10.32 12.22
CA ILE A 177 1.68 10.01 12.41
C ILE A 177 1.44 9.21 13.69
N TRP A 178 0.17 9.02 14.04
CA TRP A 178 -0.25 8.10 15.09
C TRP A 178 -0.63 6.74 14.52
N ALA A 179 -0.21 5.65 15.16
CA ALA A 179 -0.53 4.27 14.81
C ALA A 179 -1.02 3.51 16.05
N CYS A 180 -1.67 2.35 15.87
CA CYS A 180 -2.17 1.52 16.96
C CYS A 180 -1.58 0.11 16.89
N LYS A 181 -1.20 -0.45 18.03
CA LYS A 181 -0.91 -1.88 18.16
C LYS A 181 -2.22 -2.68 18.34
N PRO A 182 -2.26 -3.99 18.04
CA PRO A 182 -3.49 -4.80 18.16
C PRO A 182 -4.05 -4.93 19.58
N ASP A 183 -3.23 -4.69 20.61
CA ASP A 183 -3.66 -4.58 22.01
C ASP A 183 -4.47 -3.30 22.32
N GLY A 184 -4.46 -2.32 21.41
CA GLY A 184 -5.01 -0.99 21.63
C GLY A 184 -4.00 0.04 22.14
N LYS A 185 -2.70 -0.24 22.13
CA LYS A 185 -1.67 0.75 22.50
C LYS A 185 -1.43 1.70 21.32
N VAL A 186 -1.79 2.97 21.49
CA VAL A 186 -1.56 4.02 20.50
C VAL A 186 -0.12 4.54 20.67
N VAL A 187 0.58 4.71 19.55
CA VAL A 187 2.01 5.05 19.45
C VAL A 187 2.25 6.06 18.32
N ALA A 188 3.35 6.80 18.39
CA ALA A 188 3.80 7.63 17.27
C ALA A 188 4.70 6.80 16.32
N ALA A 189 4.64 7.09 15.02
CA ALA A 189 5.44 6.43 13.98
C ALA A 189 5.79 7.38 12.84
N ARG A 190 6.76 7.00 11.99
CA ARG A 190 7.04 7.69 10.71
C ARG A 190 6.23 7.03 9.58
N ALA A 191 5.79 7.85 8.63
CA ALA A 191 5.11 7.42 7.42
C ALA A 191 5.50 8.25 6.20
N ARG A 192 5.17 7.72 5.01
CA ARG A 192 5.18 8.45 3.72
C ARG A 192 3.85 8.17 3.02
N ALA A 193 3.14 9.23 2.62
CA ALA A 193 2.00 9.11 1.72
C ALA A 193 2.46 9.10 0.25
N PHE A 194 1.69 8.46 -0.63
CA PHE A 194 1.91 8.41 -2.08
C PHE A 194 0.58 8.23 -2.81
N GLN A 195 0.46 8.78 -4.03
CA GLN A 195 -0.71 8.50 -4.89
C GLN A 195 -0.66 7.04 -5.39
N THR A 196 -1.80 6.35 -5.43
CA THR A 196 -1.88 4.90 -5.69
C THR A 196 -2.80 4.52 -6.84
N GLN A 197 -3.85 5.30 -7.08
CA GLN A 197 -4.75 5.14 -8.23
C GLN A 197 -5.48 6.47 -8.49
N ARG A 198 -5.90 6.70 -9.73
CA ARG A 198 -6.74 7.85 -10.11
C ARG A 198 -8.19 7.47 -10.30
N ASN A 199 -9.11 8.42 -10.14
CA ASN A 199 -10.53 8.27 -10.48
C ASN A 199 -11.18 6.99 -9.88
N ALA A 200 -10.81 6.63 -8.66
CA ALA A 200 -11.24 5.39 -8.01
C ALA A 200 -12.67 5.51 -7.45
N ARG A 201 -13.37 4.37 -7.37
CA ARG A 201 -14.69 4.29 -6.70
C ARG A 201 -14.51 4.39 -5.20
N LEU A 202 -15.38 5.17 -4.55
CA LEU A 202 -15.36 5.41 -3.12
C LEU A 202 -16.59 4.87 -2.37
N VAL A 203 -16.38 4.59 -1.10
CA VAL A 203 -17.42 4.52 -0.06
C VAL A 203 -17.10 5.51 1.06
N ARG A 204 -18.16 6.12 1.58
CA ARG A 204 -18.16 7.01 2.73
C ARG A 204 -18.60 6.23 3.96
N VAL A 205 -17.67 5.99 4.89
CA VAL A 205 -17.95 5.40 6.21
C VAL A 205 -18.33 6.53 7.16
N VAL A 206 -19.56 6.54 7.65
CA VAL A 206 -20.08 7.54 8.61
C VAL A 206 -19.95 6.99 10.03
N LEU A 207 -19.47 7.80 10.97
CA LEU A 207 -19.15 7.38 12.34
C LEU A 207 -20.07 7.99 13.41
N ASP A 208 -20.12 7.38 14.60
CA ASP A 208 -20.95 7.78 15.75
C ASP A 208 -20.61 9.16 16.34
N ASN A 209 -19.45 9.70 15.98
CA ASN A 209 -19.02 11.08 16.27
C ASN A 209 -19.43 12.10 15.19
N GLY A 210 -20.18 11.68 14.15
CA GLY A 210 -20.61 12.50 13.03
C GLY A 210 -19.53 12.79 11.98
N ARG A 211 -18.34 12.18 12.10
CA ARG A 211 -17.25 12.28 11.11
C ARG A 211 -17.40 11.20 10.03
N THR A 212 -16.72 11.42 8.91
CA THR A 212 -16.76 10.54 7.74
C THR A 212 -15.35 10.18 7.28
N VAL A 213 -15.18 8.99 6.70
CA VAL A 213 -13.98 8.61 5.94
C VAL A 213 -14.39 8.16 4.56
N ASP A 214 -13.84 8.80 3.54
CA ASP A 214 -14.04 8.41 2.16
C ASP A 214 -12.82 7.60 1.70
N CYS A 215 -13.06 6.41 1.16
CA CYS A 215 -12.00 5.47 0.87
C CYS A 215 -12.39 4.53 -0.26
N THR A 216 -11.40 3.89 -0.90
CA THR A 216 -11.71 2.77 -1.78
C THR A 216 -12.32 1.65 -0.92
N PRO A 217 -13.33 0.92 -1.43
CA PRO A 217 -14.01 -0.10 -0.64
C PRO A 217 -13.11 -1.17 0.02
N ASP A 218 -11.88 -1.41 -0.47
CA ASP A 218 -10.91 -2.37 0.08
C ASP A 218 -10.32 -1.93 1.42
N HIS A 219 -10.41 -0.64 1.75
CA HIS A 219 -9.55 -0.12 2.81
C HIS A 219 -9.95 -0.65 4.19
N ARG A 220 -9.03 -1.33 4.86
CA ARG A 220 -9.23 -1.82 6.23
C ARG A 220 -9.49 -0.70 7.22
N PHE A 221 -10.46 -0.90 8.09
CA PHE A 221 -10.62 -0.20 9.36
C PHE A 221 -10.35 -1.18 10.51
N MET A 222 -9.54 -0.77 11.48
CA MET A 222 -9.22 -1.56 12.66
C MET A 222 -10.46 -1.63 13.55
N LEU A 223 -10.90 -2.85 13.85
CA LEU A 223 -11.94 -3.13 14.81
C LEU A 223 -11.41 -3.00 16.24
N ARG A 224 -12.31 -2.77 17.21
CA ARG A 224 -11.99 -2.53 18.62
C ARG A 224 -11.23 -3.68 19.31
N ASN A 225 -11.18 -4.86 18.69
CA ASN A 225 -10.45 -6.05 19.13
C ASN A 225 -9.04 -6.20 18.49
N GLY A 226 -8.57 -5.23 17.71
CA GLY A 226 -7.27 -5.28 17.02
C GLY A 226 -7.22 -6.11 15.73
N THR A 227 -8.35 -6.73 15.34
CA THR A 227 -8.54 -7.22 13.96
C THR A 227 -9.04 -6.07 13.07
N TYR A 228 -9.37 -6.34 11.81
CA TYR A 228 -9.81 -5.31 10.86
C TYR A 228 -10.91 -5.83 9.93
N LEU A 229 -11.68 -4.91 9.35
CA LEU A 229 -12.71 -5.19 8.33
C LEU A 229 -12.64 -4.13 7.22
N GLU A 230 -13.01 -4.46 5.99
CA GLU A 230 -13.04 -3.48 4.89
C GLU A 230 -14.13 -2.42 5.06
N ALA A 231 -13.86 -1.22 4.55
CA ALA A 231 -14.75 -0.06 4.54
C ALA A 231 -16.21 -0.39 4.18
N GLN A 232 -16.42 -1.11 3.07
CA GLN A 232 -17.75 -1.49 2.56
C GLN A 232 -18.50 -2.51 3.42
N ASN A 233 -17.79 -3.28 4.25
CA ASN A 233 -18.34 -4.34 5.07
C ASN A 233 -18.62 -3.90 6.52
N LEU A 234 -18.42 -2.62 6.85
CA LEU A 234 -18.73 -2.07 8.15
C LEU A 234 -20.25 -1.87 8.32
N GLU A 235 -20.91 -2.80 9.02
CA GLU A 235 -22.35 -2.68 9.33
C GLU A 235 -22.63 -1.57 10.37
N PRO A 236 -23.83 -0.95 10.37
CA PRO A 236 -24.28 -0.05 11.42
C PRO A 236 -24.14 -0.65 12.83
N GLY A 237 -23.38 0.04 13.69
CA GLY A 237 -23.01 -0.40 15.04
C GLY A 237 -21.65 -1.09 15.15
N THR A 238 -20.96 -1.36 14.03
CA THR A 238 -19.63 -2.00 14.00
C THR A 238 -18.61 -1.23 14.82
N SER A 239 -17.90 -1.97 15.67
CA SER A 239 -17.06 -1.46 16.76
C SER A 239 -15.61 -1.27 16.31
N LEU A 240 -15.18 -0.02 16.13
CA LEU A 240 -13.86 0.36 15.63
C LEU A 240 -12.87 0.70 16.75
N MET A 241 -11.58 0.56 16.47
CA MET A 241 -10.49 1.02 17.34
C MET A 241 -10.42 2.55 17.26
N PRO A 242 -10.74 3.28 18.34
CA PRO A 242 -10.87 4.72 18.28
C PRO A 242 -9.52 5.42 18.46
N PHE A 243 -9.32 6.54 17.76
CA PHE A 243 -8.25 7.50 18.04
C PHE A 243 -8.86 8.71 18.74
N CYS A 244 -8.60 8.85 20.04
CA CYS A 244 -9.19 9.90 20.87
C CYS A 244 -8.13 10.89 21.42
N PRO A 245 -7.73 11.90 20.64
CA PRO A 245 -6.99 13.06 21.13
C PRO A 245 -7.92 14.03 21.88
N ARG A 246 -7.42 14.63 22.97
CA ARG A 246 -8.05 15.73 23.73
C ARG A 246 -6.96 16.61 24.36
N LEU A 247 -7.20 17.91 24.52
CA LEU A 247 -6.31 18.76 25.33
C LEU A 247 -6.61 18.57 26.83
N ASP A 248 -5.61 18.79 27.70
CA ASP A 248 -5.85 18.95 29.14
C ASP A 248 -5.94 20.43 29.56
N GLY A 249 -6.15 20.67 30.86
CA GLY A 249 -6.33 22.01 31.41
C GLY A 249 -5.10 22.92 31.33
N ASP A 250 -3.94 22.36 31.00
CA ASP A 250 -2.69 23.09 30.77
C ASP A 250 -2.39 23.25 29.26
N GLY A 251 -3.31 22.86 28.36
CA GLY A 251 -3.17 22.98 26.90
C GLY A 251 -2.62 21.74 26.18
N TYR A 252 -1.92 20.84 26.87
CA TYR A 252 -1.22 19.73 26.22
C TYR A 252 -2.15 18.71 25.56
N MET A 253 -1.82 18.32 24.33
CA MET A 253 -2.46 17.19 23.67
C MET A 253 -2.21 15.89 24.45
N ARG A 254 -3.30 15.16 24.71
CA ARG A 254 -3.31 13.82 25.30
C ARG A 254 -4.11 12.87 24.42
N ILE A 255 -3.63 11.65 24.29
CA ILE A 255 -4.26 10.60 23.48
C ILE A 255 -4.67 9.45 24.39
N GLN A 256 -5.87 8.92 24.18
CA GLN A 256 -6.36 7.77 24.91
C GLN A 256 -5.63 6.49 24.50
N GLN A 257 -5.21 5.70 25.48
CA GLN A 257 -4.67 4.36 25.28
C GLN A 257 -5.81 3.34 25.36
N ASN A 258 -6.11 2.65 24.25
CA ASN A 258 -7.34 1.87 24.14
C ASN A 258 -7.39 0.64 25.05
N TYR A 259 -6.24 0.05 25.40
CA TYR A 259 -6.16 -1.08 26.33
C TYR A 259 -6.57 -0.73 27.78
N SER A 260 -6.57 0.54 28.17
CA SER A 260 -6.77 0.97 29.58
C SER A 260 -7.68 2.20 29.78
N GLY A 261 -8.02 2.92 28.71
CA GLY A 261 -8.73 4.19 28.77
C GLY A 261 -7.92 5.37 29.33
N ALA A 262 -6.68 5.14 29.74
CA ALA A 262 -5.79 6.17 30.27
C ALA A 262 -5.37 7.16 29.17
N PHE A 263 -5.52 8.45 29.44
CA PHE A 263 -5.02 9.51 28.55
C PHE A 263 -3.57 9.84 28.88
N LEU A 264 -2.64 9.60 27.95
CA LEU A 264 -1.23 9.95 28.07
C LEU A 264 -0.91 11.22 27.27
N ARG A 265 0.02 12.07 27.75
CA ARG A 265 0.48 13.27 27.03
C ARG A 265 1.28 12.89 25.78
N ALA A 266 0.99 13.54 24.65
CA ALA A 266 1.47 13.15 23.32
C ALA A 266 3.01 13.18 23.19
N HIS A 267 3.68 14.23 23.66
CA HIS A 267 5.15 14.33 23.70
C HIS A 267 5.80 13.14 24.44
N TRP A 268 5.20 12.65 25.53
CA TRP A 268 5.69 11.46 26.22
C TRP A 268 5.43 10.16 25.45
N MET A 269 4.44 10.12 24.55
CA MET A 269 4.23 9.01 23.62
C MET A 269 5.25 9.05 22.46
N VAL A 270 5.59 10.24 21.96
CA VAL A 270 6.63 10.45 20.94
C VAL A 270 8.01 10.08 21.48
N ALA A 271 8.40 10.59 22.64
CA ALA A 271 9.63 10.19 23.33
C ALA A 271 9.72 8.66 23.55
N ARG A 272 8.61 8.01 23.97
CA ARG A 272 8.55 6.56 24.19
C ARG A 272 8.40 5.70 22.93
N SER A 273 8.35 6.32 21.75
CA SER A 273 8.38 5.62 20.46
C SER A 273 9.79 5.60 19.84
N GLY A 274 10.80 6.14 20.52
CA GLY A 274 12.18 6.22 20.03
C GLY A 274 12.43 7.35 19.01
N LEU A 275 11.38 8.06 18.56
CA LEU A 275 11.50 9.12 17.55
C LEU A 275 12.36 10.33 17.99
N MET A 276 12.65 10.46 19.28
CA MET A 276 13.55 11.49 19.85
C MET A 276 14.91 10.91 20.31
N GLY A 277 15.21 9.64 19.99
CA GLY A 277 16.31 8.89 20.60
C GLY A 277 15.99 8.43 22.04
N GLU A 278 17.02 8.02 22.78
CA GLU A 278 16.88 7.61 24.18
C GLU A 278 16.46 8.76 25.09
N ILE A 279 15.68 8.46 26.14
CA ILE A 279 15.24 9.44 27.13
C ILE A 279 16.38 9.67 28.15
N PRO A 280 17.03 10.84 28.16
CA PRO A 280 18.18 11.09 29.02
C PRO A 280 17.78 11.27 30.49
N SER A 281 18.73 10.99 31.38
CA SER A 281 18.64 11.34 32.80
C SER A 281 19.43 12.62 33.09
N PHE A 282 18.94 13.44 34.02
CA PHE A 282 19.59 14.68 34.44
C PHE A 282 19.95 14.60 35.93
N GLU A 283 21.20 14.88 36.27
CA GLU A 283 21.70 14.69 37.64
C GLU A 283 20.92 15.54 38.66
N GLY A 284 20.36 14.88 39.68
CA GLY A 284 19.57 15.52 40.75
C GLY A 284 18.27 16.20 40.29
N GLN A 285 17.81 15.93 39.06
CA GLN A 285 16.63 16.54 38.44
C GLN A 285 15.68 15.49 37.87
N ARG A 286 14.44 15.89 37.56
CA ARG A 286 13.49 15.05 36.82
C ARG A 286 13.54 15.41 35.35
N THR A 287 13.61 14.41 34.47
CA THR A 287 13.45 14.62 33.03
C THR A 287 12.04 15.11 32.72
N VAL A 288 11.97 16.28 32.09
CA VAL A 288 10.76 16.86 31.50
C VAL A 288 10.96 17.04 29.99
N ILE A 289 9.87 17.20 29.26
CA ILE A 289 9.91 17.57 27.84
C ILE A 289 9.39 19.00 27.72
N HIS A 290 10.08 19.79 26.91
CA HIS A 290 9.76 21.17 26.56
C HIS A 290 9.41 21.29 25.07
N HIS A 291 8.46 22.16 24.74
CA HIS A 291 8.08 22.52 23.37
C HIS A 291 8.74 23.86 23.01
N GLU A 292 9.76 23.84 22.16
CA GLU A 292 10.60 25.03 21.87
C GLU A 292 9.82 26.17 21.18
N ASN A 293 8.70 25.87 20.51
CA ASN A 293 7.80 26.86 19.93
C ASN A 293 6.69 27.38 20.88
N PHE A 294 6.59 26.86 22.11
CA PHE A 294 5.52 27.15 23.09
C PHE A 294 4.09 26.81 22.61
N ASP A 295 3.95 25.86 21.69
CA ASP A 295 2.67 25.24 21.32
C ASP A 295 2.62 23.81 21.87
N GLU A 296 1.80 23.57 22.91
CA GLU A 296 1.71 22.26 23.56
C GLU A 296 1.05 21.15 22.69
N THR A 297 0.59 21.49 21.48
CA THR A 297 0.03 20.56 20.49
C THR A 297 1.04 20.13 19.41
N ASP A 298 2.12 20.88 19.17
CA ASP A 298 3.20 20.49 18.26
C ASP A 298 4.17 19.51 18.94
N ASN A 299 3.87 18.22 18.80
CA ASN A 299 4.63 17.12 19.38
C ASN A 299 5.60 16.48 18.36
N ARG A 300 6.02 17.19 17.31
CA ARG A 300 7.09 16.74 16.41
C ARG A 300 8.40 16.54 17.17
N PRO A 301 9.19 15.46 16.90
CA PRO A 301 10.49 15.26 17.53
C PRO A 301 11.42 16.47 17.42
N GLU A 302 11.35 17.21 16.31
CA GLU A 302 12.15 18.42 16.03
C GLU A 302 11.78 19.63 16.92
N ASN A 303 10.56 19.68 17.47
CA ASN A 303 10.07 20.75 18.36
C ASN A 303 10.21 20.39 19.85
N LEU A 304 10.41 19.11 20.16
CA LEU A 304 10.44 18.59 21.53
C LEU A 304 11.88 18.45 22.05
N ARG A 305 12.10 18.88 23.29
CA ARG A 305 13.42 18.82 23.93
C ARG A 305 13.37 18.28 25.35
N PHE A 306 14.24 17.33 25.65
CA PHE A 306 14.46 16.88 27.03
C PHE A 306 15.22 17.92 27.86
N MET A 307 14.75 18.19 29.07
CA MET A 307 15.40 19.08 30.04
C MET A 307 15.28 18.52 31.47
N GLY A 308 16.12 19.00 32.38
CA GLY A 308 15.86 18.89 33.82
C GLY A 308 14.75 19.83 34.26
N ASP A 309 13.94 19.42 35.24
CA ASP A 309 12.81 20.19 35.77
C ASP A 309 13.20 21.58 36.32
N ARG A 310 14.40 21.72 36.90
CA ARG A 310 14.92 23.01 37.38
C ARG A 310 15.46 23.87 36.24
N ASP A 311 16.05 23.25 35.22
CA ASP A 311 16.57 23.94 34.04
C ASP A 311 15.46 24.47 33.13
N HIS A 312 14.39 23.70 32.92
CA HIS A 312 13.15 24.19 32.30
C HIS A 312 12.58 25.39 33.07
N SER A 313 12.57 25.32 34.41
CA SER A 313 12.12 26.42 35.28
C SER A 313 13.03 27.67 35.25
N ARG A 314 14.32 27.51 34.94
CA ARG A 314 15.26 28.63 34.68
C ARG A 314 15.02 29.24 33.31
N TYR A 315 14.80 28.41 32.29
CA TYR A 315 14.59 28.84 30.90
C TYR A 315 13.39 29.77 30.76
N HIS A 316 12.21 29.35 31.25
CA HIS A 316 10.99 30.17 31.26
C HIS A 316 11.17 31.52 31.97
N ARG A 317 11.91 31.56 33.08
CA ARG A 317 12.22 32.81 33.77
C ARG A 317 13.01 33.76 32.88
N SER A 318 14.04 33.24 32.20
CA SER A 318 14.86 34.01 31.25
C SER A 318 14.11 34.50 30.02
N LEU A 319 12.91 33.97 29.73
CA LEU A 319 12.05 34.41 28.62
C LEU A 319 11.11 35.53 29.06
N VAL A 320 10.54 35.44 30.26
CA VAL A 320 9.81 36.57 30.87
C VAL A 320 10.73 37.79 30.99
N GLU A 321 11.98 37.58 31.39
CA GLU A 321 13.04 38.60 31.46
C GLU A 321 13.48 39.15 30.07
N LYS A 322 13.06 38.53 28.94
CA LYS A 322 13.33 39.01 27.57
C LYS A 322 12.10 39.60 26.86
N ASN A 323 10.89 39.32 27.35
CA ASN A 323 9.64 39.56 26.59
C ASN A 323 9.12 41.01 26.62
N GLU A 324 9.92 41.98 27.07
CA GLU A 324 9.63 43.41 26.93
C GLU A 324 9.54 43.88 25.46
N HIS A 325 9.98 43.04 24.50
CA HIS A 325 9.99 43.33 23.07
C HIS A 325 8.61 43.49 22.40
N TRP A 326 7.57 42.84 22.92
CA TRP A 326 6.22 42.82 22.31
C TRP A 326 5.42 44.12 22.43
N GLN A 327 6.01 45.16 23.02
CA GLN A 327 5.42 46.50 23.13
C GLN A 327 6.00 47.51 22.13
N SER A 328 6.79 47.06 21.16
CA SER A 328 7.45 47.93 20.17
C SER A 328 6.51 48.49 19.09
N GLU A 329 6.60 49.81 18.84
CA GLU A 329 5.76 50.52 17.87
C GLU A 329 5.90 50.01 16.42
N ASP A 330 7.04 49.39 16.11
CA ASP A 330 7.38 48.89 14.78
C ASP A 330 6.45 47.77 14.30
N PHE A 331 6.04 46.89 15.22
CA PHE A 331 5.12 45.78 14.95
C PHE A 331 3.72 46.28 14.57
N GLU A 332 3.17 47.18 15.38
CA GLU A 332 1.86 47.80 15.13
C GLU A 332 1.83 48.61 13.82
N ARG A 333 2.94 49.27 13.47
CA ARG A 333 3.06 50.03 12.22
C ARG A 333 2.96 49.11 10.99
N ARG A 334 3.64 47.96 11.00
CA ARG A 334 3.59 46.96 9.92
C ARG A 334 2.19 46.35 9.76
N ARG A 335 1.55 45.98 10.88
CA ARG A 335 0.19 45.41 10.92
C ARG A 335 -0.85 46.34 10.26
N LYS A 336 -0.79 47.64 10.54
CA LYS A 336 -1.72 48.64 9.98
C LYS A 336 -1.53 48.84 8.47
N ALA A 337 -0.29 48.79 7.97
CA ALA A 337 0.00 48.91 6.54
C ALA A 337 -0.64 47.77 5.72
N ALA A 338 -0.50 46.52 6.18
CA ALA A 338 -1.05 45.34 5.50
C ALA A 338 -2.58 45.40 5.35
N LEU A 339 -3.29 45.82 6.41
CA LEU A 339 -4.75 45.99 6.37
C LEU A 339 -5.21 47.10 5.41
N SER A 340 -4.41 48.16 5.24
CA SER A 340 -4.72 49.25 4.32
C SER A 340 -4.54 48.81 2.85
N ALA A 341 -3.49 48.03 2.56
CA ALA A 341 -3.24 47.51 1.22
C ALA A 341 -4.38 46.59 0.72
N LYS A 342 -4.92 45.70 1.56
CA LYS A 342 -6.01 44.77 1.17
C LYS A 342 -7.30 45.50 0.76
N LYS A 343 -7.53 46.74 1.22
CA LYS A 343 -8.73 47.53 0.85
C LYS A 343 -8.70 48.08 -0.59
N LEU A 344 -7.55 48.05 -1.26
CA LEU A 344 -7.39 48.62 -2.60
C LEU A 344 -7.53 47.59 -3.73
N THR A 345 -7.72 46.30 -3.41
CA THR A 345 -7.96 45.24 -4.41
C THR A 345 -9.45 45.10 -4.72
N VAL A 346 -9.78 44.62 -5.93
CA VAL A 346 -11.18 44.42 -6.36
C VAL A 346 -11.90 43.42 -5.45
N GLU A 347 -11.25 42.31 -5.10
CA GLU A 347 -11.77 41.35 -4.12
C GLU A 347 -11.99 41.98 -2.74
N GLY A 348 -11.06 42.81 -2.27
CA GLY A 348 -11.17 43.50 -0.99
C GLY A 348 -12.32 44.51 -0.96
N MET A 349 -12.59 45.19 -2.07
CA MET A 349 -13.76 46.05 -2.24
C MET A 349 -15.06 45.24 -2.31
N GLU A 350 -15.07 44.07 -2.96
CA GLU A 350 -16.25 43.21 -3.06
C GLU A 350 -16.57 42.48 -1.72
N GLU A 351 -15.55 42.07 -0.96
CA GLU A 351 -15.68 41.61 0.43
C GLU A 351 -16.27 42.71 1.32
N TYR A 352 -15.85 43.96 1.11
CA TYR A 352 -16.42 45.13 1.81
C TYR A 352 -17.85 45.44 1.37
N ARG A 353 -18.18 45.26 0.08
CA ARG A 353 -19.52 45.47 -0.49
C ARG A 353 -20.53 44.46 0.06
N LYS A 354 -20.20 43.17 0.04
CA LYS A 354 -21.02 42.11 0.68
C LYS A 354 -21.26 42.38 2.17
N ARG A 355 -20.27 42.91 2.88
CA ARG A 355 -20.44 43.40 4.26
C ARG A 355 -21.38 44.62 4.36
N ALA A 356 -21.24 45.61 3.47
CA ALA A 356 -22.11 46.79 3.45
C ALA A 356 -23.57 46.39 3.18
N ASP A 357 -23.83 45.51 2.23
CA ASP A 357 -25.17 44.98 1.91
C ASP A 357 -25.78 44.28 3.14
N SER A 358 -24.99 43.45 3.85
CA SER A 358 -25.44 42.80 5.09
C SER A 358 -25.72 43.78 6.24
N LEU A 359 -24.96 44.88 6.33
CA LEU A 359 -25.18 45.95 7.30
C LEU A 359 -26.41 46.79 6.95
N GLN A 360 -26.75 46.91 5.66
CA GLN A 360 -27.92 47.62 5.19
C GLN A 360 -29.21 46.84 5.50
N ALA A 361 -29.18 45.51 5.36
CA ALA A 361 -30.26 44.63 5.85
C ALA A 361 -30.43 44.73 7.38
N TYR A 362 -29.31 44.64 8.13
CA TYR A 362 -29.33 44.78 9.59
C TYR A 362 -29.84 46.15 10.07
N TRP A 363 -29.51 47.23 9.35
CA TRP A 363 -30.04 48.57 9.60
C TRP A 363 -31.56 48.65 9.33
N ALA A 364 -32.05 48.04 8.25
CA ALA A 364 -33.48 48.01 7.92
C ALA A 364 -34.31 47.29 9.00
N GLU A 365 -33.79 46.20 9.57
CA GLU A 365 -34.45 45.47 10.65
C GLU A 365 -34.32 46.15 12.02
N ARG A 366 -33.17 46.80 12.32
CA ARG A 366 -32.85 47.31 13.67
C ARG A 366 -32.26 48.74 13.68
N PRO A 367 -33.02 49.76 13.26
CA PRO A 367 -32.49 51.11 13.06
C PRO A 367 -32.09 51.87 14.32
N GLU A 368 -32.49 51.43 15.52
CA GLU A 368 -32.14 52.11 16.78
C GLU A 368 -30.93 51.49 17.48
N GLU A 369 -30.81 50.15 17.51
CA GLU A 369 -29.58 49.47 17.94
C GLU A 369 -28.38 49.90 17.07
N PHE A 370 -28.59 50.04 15.76
CA PHE A 370 -27.54 50.49 14.82
C PHE A 370 -27.06 51.93 15.08
N ARG A 371 -27.95 52.83 15.53
CA ARG A 371 -27.60 54.22 15.88
C ARG A 371 -26.74 54.30 17.14
N ASP A 372 -27.03 53.53 18.17
CA ASP A 372 -26.20 53.54 19.39
C ASP A 372 -24.86 52.82 19.18
N LEU A 373 -24.81 51.82 18.28
CA LEU A 373 -23.59 51.10 17.90
C LEU A 373 -22.58 51.99 17.15
N ILE A 374 -23.05 52.89 16.28
CA ILE A 374 -22.19 53.83 15.53
C ILE A 374 -21.79 55.05 16.37
N GLY A 375 -22.48 55.31 17.49
CA GLY A 375 -22.33 56.56 18.25
C GLY A 375 -21.11 56.72 19.15
N LYS A 376 -20.28 55.68 19.40
CA LYS A 376 -19.20 55.73 20.41
C LYS A 376 -17.90 55.04 19.99
N THR A 377 -16.98 55.81 19.42
CA THR A 377 -15.58 55.43 19.25
C THR A 377 -14.81 55.39 20.58
N SER A 378 -13.81 54.51 20.63
CA SER A 378 -12.65 54.48 21.54
C SER A 378 -12.66 55.37 22.80
N GLU A 379 -13.17 54.86 23.93
CA GLU A 379 -12.54 55.10 25.26
C GLU A 379 -13.10 54.21 26.39
N ASN A 380 -12.56 54.36 27.61
CA ASN A 380 -13.12 53.89 28.88
C ASN A 380 -13.18 52.38 29.18
N ASN A 381 -12.05 51.68 29.00
CA ASN A 381 -11.80 50.35 29.60
C ASN A 381 -11.58 50.41 31.14
N ARG A 382 -12.34 51.24 31.88
CA ARG A 382 -12.11 51.59 33.30
C ARG A 382 -13.38 51.78 34.15
N SER A 383 -14.58 51.47 33.65
CA SER A 383 -15.83 51.86 34.35
C SER A 383 -16.07 51.11 35.68
N PRO A 384 -16.52 51.80 36.75
CA PRO A 384 -16.95 51.15 38.00
C PRO A 384 -18.11 50.15 37.81
N ARG A 385 -18.92 50.32 36.75
CA ARG A 385 -20.04 49.42 36.42
C ARG A 385 -19.56 48.01 36.07
N ARG A 386 -18.37 47.85 35.46
CA ARG A 386 -17.73 46.53 35.31
C ARG A 386 -17.20 45.97 36.63
N ARG A 387 -16.66 46.80 37.54
CA ARG A 387 -16.27 46.32 38.89
C ARG A 387 -17.50 45.86 39.69
N ALA A 388 -18.61 46.58 39.60
CA ALA A 388 -19.89 46.18 40.18
C ALA A 388 -20.40 44.88 39.56
N GLN A 389 -20.36 44.72 38.24
CA GLN A 389 -20.75 43.48 37.55
C GLN A 389 -19.84 42.29 37.91
N SER A 390 -18.53 42.49 38.04
CA SER A 390 -17.61 41.46 38.52
C SER A 390 -17.83 41.11 40.00
N ALA A 391 -18.18 42.08 40.84
CA ALA A 391 -18.56 41.83 42.23
C ALA A 391 -19.91 41.09 42.33
N GLU A 392 -20.88 41.45 41.49
CA GLU A 392 -22.16 40.76 41.34
C GLU A 392 -21.92 39.29 40.95
N ILE A 393 -21.15 39.05 39.88
CA ILE A 393 -20.76 37.70 39.42
C ILE A 393 -20.01 36.92 40.51
N ALA A 394 -19.09 37.57 41.25
CA ALA A 394 -18.38 36.94 42.37
C ALA A 394 -19.26 36.71 43.62
N SER A 395 -20.43 37.35 43.69
CA SER A 395 -21.41 37.17 44.77
C SER A 395 -22.53 36.17 44.44
N ARG A 396 -22.71 35.82 43.15
CA ARG A 396 -23.75 34.88 42.71
C ARG A 396 -23.54 33.50 43.35
N THR A 397 -24.48 33.11 44.20
CA THR A 397 -24.63 31.71 44.59
C THR A 397 -25.38 30.94 43.50
N TYR A 398 -24.80 29.82 43.10
CA TYR A 398 -25.36 28.87 42.16
C TYR A 398 -25.99 27.73 42.96
N ARG A 399 -27.27 27.45 42.72
CA ARG A 399 -28.01 26.42 43.45
C ARG A 399 -27.98 25.11 42.67
N CYS A 400 -27.56 24.04 43.32
CA CYS A 400 -27.62 22.69 42.76
C CYS A 400 -29.10 22.28 42.58
N GLY A 401 -29.51 22.00 41.34
CA GLY A 401 -30.89 21.58 41.05
C GLY A 401 -31.29 20.27 41.73
N VAL A 402 -30.31 19.41 42.03
CA VAL A 402 -30.51 18.05 42.55
C VAL A 402 -30.77 18.02 44.06
N CYS A 403 -30.05 18.84 44.85
CA CYS A 403 -30.18 18.87 46.32
C CYS A 403 -30.50 20.25 46.91
N GLY A 404 -30.69 21.28 46.08
CA GLY A 404 -31.00 22.63 46.53
C GLY A 404 -29.87 23.38 47.27
N ARG A 405 -28.65 22.82 47.35
CA ARG A 405 -27.51 23.44 48.02
C ARG A 405 -26.88 24.55 47.18
N GLU A 406 -26.54 25.67 47.82
CA GLU A 406 -25.91 26.83 47.18
C GLU A 406 -24.38 26.83 47.32
N VAL A 407 -23.68 27.24 46.25
CA VAL A 407 -22.22 27.35 46.16
C VAL A 407 -21.79 28.58 45.37
N LYS A 408 -20.61 29.16 45.68
CA LYS A 408 -20.24 30.52 45.23
C LYS A 408 -19.61 30.65 43.82
N SER A 409 -19.63 29.59 43.00
CA SER A 409 -19.19 29.68 41.58
C SER A 409 -19.64 28.47 40.77
N ILE A 410 -19.65 28.60 39.44
CA ILE A 410 -19.92 27.49 38.50
C ILE A 410 -18.89 26.36 38.66
N ILE A 411 -17.62 26.67 38.92
CA ILE A 411 -16.58 25.66 39.16
C ILE A 411 -16.86 24.91 40.47
N ALA A 412 -17.30 25.61 41.52
CA ALA A 412 -17.73 24.99 42.76
C ALA A 412 -19.01 24.16 42.58
N LEU A 413 -19.93 24.56 41.69
CA LEU A 413 -21.12 23.79 41.33
C LEU A 413 -20.74 22.49 40.62
N ALA A 414 -19.93 22.56 39.55
CA ALA A 414 -19.46 21.39 38.81
C ALA A 414 -18.58 20.46 39.66
N SER A 415 -17.88 20.98 40.67
CA SER A 415 -17.16 20.16 41.67
C SER A 415 -18.11 19.52 42.68
N HIS A 416 -19.09 20.28 43.19
CA HIS A 416 -20.11 19.77 44.10
C HIS A 416 -20.97 18.67 43.45
N GLN A 417 -21.40 18.86 42.20
CA GLN A 417 -22.11 17.85 41.41
C GLN A 417 -21.23 16.61 41.26
N ARG A 418 -19.99 16.71 40.77
CA ARG A 418 -19.09 15.54 40.65
C ARG A 418 -18.84 14.78 41.97
N HIS A 419 -18.84 15.45 43.13
CA HIS A 419 -18.58 14.81 44.43
C HIS A 419 -19.83 14.40 45.24
N LYS A 420 -21.04 14.81 44.85
CA LYS A 420 -22.29 14.52 45.59
C LYS A 420 -23.48 14.07 44.73
N HIS A 421 -23.41 14.32 43.41
CA HIS A 421 -24.36 13.90 42.38
C HIS A 421 -23.57 13.35 41.17
N PRO A 422 -22.66 12.37 41.36
CA PRO A 422 -21.72 11.94 40.33
C PRO A 422 -22.39 11.42 39.05
N GLU A 423 -23.63 10.91 39.17
CA GLU A 423 -24.44 10.35 38.08
C GLU A 423 -25.06 11.42 37.16
N GLU A 424 -25.17 12.68 37.62
CA GLU A 424 -25.81 13.78 36.87
C GLU A 424 -24.83 14.87 36.39
N ALA A 425 -23.52 14.69 36.63
CA ALA A 425 -22.52 15.76 36.51
C ALA A 425 -21.85 15.89 35.12
N TRP A 426 -22.46 15.34 34.05
CA TRP A 426 -21.85 15.21 32.71
C TRP A 426 -22.82 15.52 31.56
N THR A 427 -22.72 16.71 30.98
CA THR A 427 -23.33 17.06 29.67
C THR A 427 -22.38 17.94 28.84
N ASP A 428 -22.32 17.64 27.53
CA ASP A 428 -21.53 18.28 26.46
C ASP A 428 -19.99 18.34 26.60
N VAL A 429 -19.19 18.28 25.53
CA VAL A 429 -19.50 17.95 24.11
C VAL A 429 -18.97 16.55 23.73
N TYR A 430 -18.10 15.95 24.55
CA TYR A 430 -17.47 14.64 24.29
C TYR A 430 -18.08 13.51 25.15
N GLN A 431 -19.42 13.39 25.16
CA GLN A 431 -20.13 12.27 25.80
C GLN A 431 -19.99 10.99 24.96
N ASN A 432 -19.14 10.06 25.43
CA ASN A 432 -18.90 8.75 24.80
C ASN A 432 -18.30 8.83 23.37
N THR A 433 -17.62 7.82 22.85
CA THR A 433 -17.51 6.41 23.28
C THR A 433 -16.06 5.99 23.59
N TYR A 434 -15.92 4.92 24.38
CA TYR A 434 -14.66 4.15 24.53
C TYR A 434 -14.36 3.28 23.28
N ASN A 435 -15.06 3.53 22.17
CA ASN A 435 -15.35 2.56 21.12
C ASN A 435 -16.15 3.24 19.99
N HIS A 436 -15.48 3.83 18.99
CA HIS A 436 -16.16 4.44 17.86
C HIS A 436 -16.99 3.41 17.11
N LYS A 437 -18.15 3.82 16.61
CA LYS A 437 -19.06 2.97 15.87
C LYS A 437 -19.37 3.53 14.50
N VAL A 438 -19.67 2.65 13.55
CA VAL A 438 -20.19 3.05 12.23
C VAL A 438 -21.70 3.31 12.34
N ILE A 439 -22.18 4.38 11.74
CA ILE A 439 -23.62 4.70 11.56
C ILE A 439 -24.11 4.11 10.24
N SER A 440 -23.42 4.39 9.14
CA SER A 440 -23.75 3.97 7.77
C SER A 440 -22.48 3.83 6.95
N VAL A 441 -22.58 3.09 5.85
CA VAL A 441 -21.61 3.12 4.75
C VAL A 441 -22.35 3.41 3.46
N GLU A 442 -21.94 4.46 2.76
CA GLU A 442 -22.62 5.00 1.60
C GLU A 442 -21.69 4.90 0.38
N THR A 443 -22.12 4.23 -0.70
CA THR A 443 -21.38 4.29 -1.96
C THR A 443 -21.52 5.69 -2.53
N LEU A 444 -20.40 6.36 -2.77
CA LEU A 444 -20.39 7.66 -3.42
C LEU A 444 -20.55 7.50 -4.93
N VAL A 445 -21.25 8.47 -5.55
CA VAL A 445 -21.40 8.56 -7.01
C VAL A 445 -20.18 9.23 -7.64
N GLU A 446 -19.54 10.14 -6.89
CA GLU A 446 -18.26 10.74 -7.23
C GLU A 446 -17.10 9.73 -7.12
N ARG A 447 -16.14 9.89 -8.03
CA ARG A 447 -14.88 9.15 -8.11
C ARG A 447 -13.73 10.14 -8.05
N GLU A 448 -12.66 9.76 -7.39
CA GLU A 448 -11.61 10.69 -6.97
C GLU A 448 -10.24 10.03 -6.97
N ASP A 449 -9.21 10.85 -6.89
CA ASP A 449 -7.83 10.38 -6.77
C ASP A 449 -7.56 9.82 -5.37
N VAL A 450 -6.86 8.68 -5.36
CA VAL A 450 -6.59 7.89 -4.16
C VAL A 450 -5.10 7.64 -3.93
N TYR A 451 -4.75 7.55 -2.65
CA TYR A 451 -3.42 7.62 -2.07
C TYR A 451 -3.24 6.51 -1.02
N CYS A 452 -2.06 6.22 -0.51
CA CYS A 452 -1.89 5.36 0.67
C CYS A 452 -0.66 5.80 1.46
N LEU A 453 -0.51 5.35 2.71
CA LEU A 453 0.71 5.55 3.50
C LEU A 453 1.44 4.23 3.68
N ASP A 454 2.76 4.23 3.46
CA ASP A 454 3.60 3.20 4.06
C ASP A 454 3.96 3.58 5.48
N VAL A 455 3.79 2.62 6.40
CA VAL A 455 4.11 2.74 7.82
C VAL A 455 4.97 1.52 8.20
N PRO A 456 6.30 1.56 8.01
CA PRO A 456 7.13 0.35 7.95
C PRO A 456 7.10 -0.57 9.17
N ILE A 457 6.78 -0.05 10.37
CA ILE A 457 6.86 -0.80 11.64
C ILE A 457 5.50 -1.31 12.13
N HIS A 458 4.42 -0.58 11.86
CA HIS A 458 3.08 -0.89 12.40
C HIS A 458 2.07 -1.25 11.31
N HIS A 459 2.40 -0.94 10.06
CA HIS A 459 1.57 -1.17 8.88
C HIS A 459 0.18 -0.55 8.98
N ASN A 460 -0.07 0.39 9.90
CA ASN A 460 -1.33 1.10 10.10
C ASN A 460 -1.08 2.53 10.56
N PHE A 461 -2.04 3.42 10.31
CA PHE A 461 -2.04 4.82 10.72
C PHE A 461 -3.45 5.26 11.12
N ALA A 462 -3.53 6.32 11.92
CA ALA A 462 -4.77 6.97 12.33
C ALA A 462 -5.35 7.86 11.22
N LEU A 463 -6.66 8.06 11.24
CA LEU A 463 -7.38 9.08 10.50
C LEU A 463 -8.03 10.07 11.49
N ASP A 464 -8.20 11.33 11.11
CA ASP A 464 -8.79 12.38 11.96
C ASP A 464 -10.23 12.03 12.36
N ALA A 465 -10.94 11.31 11.49
CA ALA A 465 -12.25 10.71 11.78
C ALA A 465 -12.27 9.85 13.07
N GLY A 466 -11.11 9.38 13.53
CA GLY A 466 -10.92 8.75 14.84
C GLY A 466 -10.67 7.24 14.77
N VAL A 467 -10.00 6.72 13.74
CA VAL A 467 -9.90 5.27 13.43
C VAL A 467 -8.55 4.88 12.79
N PHE A 468 -8.23 3.58 12.59
CA PHE A 468 -6.91 3.07 12.09
C PHE A 468 -7.00 2.06 10.92
N VAL A 469 -5.93 1.84 10.10
CA VAL A 469 -5.99 1.13 8.77
C VAL A 469 -4.85 0.11 8.39
N HIS A 470 -4.45 -0.22 7.12
CA HIS A 470 -3.42 -1.31 6.85
C HIS A 470 -2.45 -1.26 5.59
N ASN A 471 -1.37 -2.11 5.55
CA ASN A 471 -0.42 -2.41 4.41
C ASN A 471 0.15 -3.89 4.36
N CYS A 472 0.94 -4.34 3.34
CA CYS A 472 1.10 -5.77 2.91
C CYS A 472 2.40 -6.22 2.08
N ARG A 473 3.19 -7.30 2.41
CA ARG A 473 4.31 -7.97 1.59
C ARG A 473 4.53 -9.57 1.78
N MET A 474 5.68 -10.25 1.43
CA MET A 474 6.08 -11.69 1.76
C MET A 474 6.78 -11.84 3.12
N ARG A 475 6.57 -12.88 3.93
CA ARG A 475 6.85 -12.79 5.39
C ARG A 475 7.81 -13.81 6.02
N LEU A 476 8.77 -13.28 6.79
CA LEU A 476 9.50 -13.93 7.90
C LEU A 476 8.98 -13.39 9.24
N SER A 477 8.80 -14.25 10.25
CA SER A 477 8.63 -13.88 11.66
C SER A 477 9.81 -14.43 12.48
N VAL A 478 10.46 -13.60 13.30
CA VAL A 478 11.43 -14.03 14.32
C VAL A 478 10.78 -13.93 15.69
N TYR A 479 11.03 -14.89 16.59
CA TYR A 479 10.44 -14.99 17.93
C TYR A 479 11.54 -14.85 18.99
N ASP A 480 11.25 -14.23 20.13
CA ASP A 480 12.25 -14.02 21.21
C ASP A 480 12.46 -15.27 22.08
N VAL A 481 12.57 -16.45 21.44
CA VAL A 481 12.79 -17.74 22.10
C VAL A 481 13.98 -18.46 21.46
N LEU A 482 14.69 -19.24 22.28
CA LEU A 482 15.85 -20.01 21.83
C LEU A 482 15.43 -21.08 20.82
N PRO A 483 16.27 -21.38 19.81
CA PRO A 483 15.98 -22.37 18.78
C PRO A 483 15.90 -23.80 19.31
N ASP A 484 16.38 -24.07 20.52
CA ASP A 484 16.38 -25.38 21.16
C ASP A 484 14.95 -25.94 21.34
N LEU A 485 13.95 -25.04 21.39
CA LEU A 485 12.52 -25.37 21.34
C LEU A 485 12.13 -26.23 20.12
N ILE A 486 12.89 -26.15 19.02
CA ILE A 486 12.68 -26.96 17.81
C ILE A 486 12.95 -28.43 18.07
N GLU A 487 13.93 -28.75 18.92
CA GLU A 487 14.26 -30.14 19.27
C GLU A 487 13.42 -30.62 20.46
N ASP A 488 13.18 -29.76 21.46
CA ASP A 488 12.33 -30.09 22.63
C ASP A 488 10.84 -30.30 22.28
N ARG A 489 10.32 -29.60 21.25
CA ARG A 489 8.89 -29.58 20.89
C ARG A 489 8.62 -29.84 19.40
N ARG A 490 9.49 -30.64 18.75
CA ARG A 490 9.45 -30.95 17.30
C ARG A 490 8.07 -31.44 16.81
N ASP A 491 7.39 -32.27 17.58
CA ASP A 491 6.07 -32.82 17.23
C ASP A 491 4.94 -31.79 17.39
N ASP A 492 4.97 -30.96 18.44
CA ASP A 492 4.03 -29.85 18.63
C ASP A 492 4.14 -28.86 17.47
N LEU A 493 5.36 -28.45 17.10
CA LEU A 493 5.64 -27.52 16.01
C LEU A 493 5.20 -28.09 14.64
N THR A 494 5.38 -29.39 14.45
CA THR A 494 4.90 -30.16 13.29
C THR A 494 3.36 -30.13 13.19
N GLU A 495 2.66 -30.40 14.30
CA GLU A 495 1.20 -30.41 14.33
C GLU A 495 0.61 -28.98 14.25
N VAL A 496 1.31 -27.97 14.80
CA VAL A 496 1.00 -26.54 14.62
C VAL A 496 1.02 -26.17 13.13
N LEU A 497 2.03 -26.59 12.36
CA LEU A 497 2.03 -26.39 10.90
C LEU A 497 0.87 -27.16 10.25
N LEU A 498 0.73 -28.47 10.52
CA LEU A 498 -0.27 -29.35 9.91
C LEU A 498 -1.71 -28.83 10.08
N ARG A 499 -2.07 -28.37 11.28
CA ARG A 499 -3.43 -27.87 11.59
C ARG A 499 -3.72 -26.51 10.98
N ASN A 500 -2.74 -25.62 10.87
CA ASN A 500 -2.99 -24.20 10.62
C ASN A 500 -2.81 -23.75 9.16
N THR A 501 -1.88 -24.35 8.42
CA THR A 501 -1.66 -24.04 6.99
C THR A 501 -2.38 -25.02 6.07
N SER A 502 -2.43 -24.75 4.76
CA SER A 502 -3.08 -25.63 3.77
C SER A 502 -2.37 -25.58 2.42
N PHE A 503 -2.14 -26.74 1.83
CA PHE A 503 -1.36 -26.94 0.61
C PHE A 503 -2.17 -27.67 -0.46
N GLY A 504 -1.68 -27.66 -1.70
CA GLY A 504 -2.32 -28.21 -2.89
C GLY A 504 -2.65 -27.15 -3.95
N ALA A 505 -2.53 -27.54 -5.23
CA ALA A 505 -3.01 -26.72 -6.33
C ALA A 505 -4.54 -26.55 -6.24
N GLY A 506 -5.00 -25.30 -6.15
CA GLY A 506 -6.42 -25.00 -5.93
C GLY A 506 -6.96 -25.36 -4.53
N SER A 507 -6.08 -25.62 -3.55
CA SER A 507 -6.43 -25.92 -2.15
C SER A 507 -7.34 -24.86 -1.54
N LYS A 508 -8.25 -25.30 -0.65
CA LYS A 508 -9.27 -24.45 -0.01
C LYS A 508 -9.47 -24.88 1.44
N PHE A 509 -9.74 -23.92 2.33
CA PHE A 509 -10.26 -24.26 3.65
C PHE A 509 -11.76 -24.64 3.56
N LYS A 510 -12.17 -25.62 4.38
CA LYS A 510 -13.59 -25.96 4.62
C LYS A 510 -14.32 -24.72 5.16
N GLU A 511 -15.62 -24.54 4.86
CA GLU A 511 -16.46 -23.38 5.25
C GLU A 511 -16.08 -22.79 6.62
N GLY A 512 -16.33 -23.53 7.72
CA GLY A 512 -16.05 -23.11 9.10
C GLY A 512 -14.57 -23.13 9.53
N ARG A 513 -13.63 -23.14 8.58
CA ARG A 513 -12.19 -22.92 8.80
C ARG A 513 -11.56 -21.94 7.80
N ARG A 514 -12.36 -21.33 6.92
CA ARG A 514 -11.90 -20.24 6.07
C ARG A 514 -11.50 -19.06 6.95
N PRO A 515 -10.30 -18.48 6.74
CA PRO A 515 -9.94 -17.23 7.36
C PRO A 515 -10.69 -16.09 6.66
N GLU A 516 -11.10 -15.09 7.43
CA GLU A 516 -11.52 -13.79 6.90
C GLU A 516 -10.32 -12.83 6.98
N HIS A 517 -10.18 -11.98 5.98
CA HIS A 517 -9.19 -10.90 5.87
C HIS A 517 -9.64 -9.96 4.75
N GLU A 518 -9.34 -8.65 4.85
CA GLU A 518 -9.81 -7.57 3.96
C GLU A 518 -10.16 -8.03 2.53
N VAL A 519 -9.12 -8.41 1.80
CA VAL A 519 -9.04 -8.58 0.34
C VAL A 519 -10.00 -9.60 -0.26
N LEU A 520 -10.80 -10.30 0.55
CA LEU A 520 -11.90 -11.08 0.01
C LEU A 520 -13.03 -10.20 -0.52
N ASP A 521 -13.03 -8.93 -0.15
CA ASP A 521 -14.17 -8.04 -0.33
C ASP A 521 -13.88 -6.89 -1.33
N ASP A 522 -12.62 -6.45 -1.43
CA ASP A 522 -11.97 -5.53 -2.40
C ASP A 522 -12.77 -5.08 -3.67
N PRO A 523 -12.90 -3.77 -3.95
CA PRO A 523 -13.67 -3.21 -5.07
C PRO A 523 -13.08 -3.55 -6.43
N ALA A 524 -11.78 -3.86 -6.52
CA ALA A 524 -11.19 -4.31 -7.77
C ALA A 524 -11.74 -5.69 -8.18
N TRP A 525 -12.25 -6.52 -7.24
CA TRP A 525 -13.09 -7.65 -7.63
C TRP A 525 -14.31 -7.22 -8.45
N GLU A 526 -14.92 -6.09 -8.14
CA GLU A 526 -16.13 -5.60 -8.80
C GLU A 526 -15.83 -4.68 -9.99
N ALA A 527 -14.56 -4.38 -10.27
CA ALA A 527 -14.17 -3.45 -11.34
C ALA A 527 -14.43 -4.00 -12.74
N THR A 528 -14.37 -5.33 -12.92
CA THR A 528 -14.63 -6.00 -14.21
C THR A 528 -15.32 -7.34 -13.98
N ASP A 529 -16.21 -7.76 -14.89
CA ASP A 529 -16.93 -9.04 -14.78
C ASP A 529 -15.98 -10.24 -14.65
N PHE A 530 -14.77 -10.13 -15.22
CA PHE A 530 -13.72 -11.12 -15.07
C PHE A 530 -13.24 -11.22 -13.62
N LEU A 531 -12.87 -10.10 -12.99
CA LEU A 531 -12.42 -10.06 -11.60
C LEU A 531 -13.55 -10.49 -10.65
N LYS A 532 -14.81 -10.17 -10.99
CA LYS A 532 -16.00 -10.55 -10.22
C LYS A 532 -16.13 -12.07 -10.12
N GLY A 533 -15.92 -12.76 -11.25
CA GLY A 533 -15.83 -14.23 -11.31
C GLY A 533 -14.62 -14.84 -10.60
N LEU A 534 -13.68 -14.04 -10.08
CA LEU A 534 -12.53 -14.51 -9.30
C LEU A 534 -12.76 -14.44 -7.79
N LYS A 535 -13.70 -13.62 -7.29
CA LYS A 535 -13.89 -13.36 -5.85
C LYS A 535 -14.12 -14.63 -5.01
N ASP A 536 -14.94 -15.57 -5.49
CA ASP A 536 -15.15 -16.90 -4.88
C ASP A 536 -13.89 -17.79 -4.90
N THR A 537 -12.99 -17.58 -5.87
CA THR A 537 -11.67 -18.23 -5.88
C THR A 537 -10.82 -17.64 -4.77
N GLY A 538 -10.84 -16.31 -4.61
CA GLY A 538 -10.20 -15.60 -3.51
C GLY A 538 -10.70 -16.07 -2.13
N ARG A 539 -12.00 -15.94 -1.86
CA ARG A 539 -12.64 -16.28 -0.58
C ARG A 539 -12.39 -17.72 -0.13
N ALA A 540 -12.22 -18.65 -1.07
CA ALA A 540 -11.95 -20.04 -0.74
C ALA A 540 -10.45 -20.38 -0.55
N GLN A 541 -9.52 -19.61 -1.12
CA GLN A 541 -8.07 -19.92 -1.16
C GLN A 541 -7.21 -19.08 -0.18
N LEU A 542 -7.81 -18.17 0.58
CA LEU A 542 -7.06 -17.30 1.49
C LEU A 542 -6.44 -18.08 2.65
N GLY A 543 -5.23 -17.69 3.03
CA GLY A 543 -4.39 -18.38 4.01
C GLY A 543 -3.87 -19.74 3.55
N THR A 544 -4.04 -20.10 2.27
CA THR A 544 -3.49 -21.36 1.74
C THR A 544 -2.09 -21.10 1.20
N SER A 545 -1.12 -21.88 1.65
CA SER A 545 0.28 -21.72 1.26
C SER A 545 0.47 -22.02 -0.22
N GLY A 546 -0.05 -23.15 -0.69
CA GLY A 546 -0.15 -23.46 -2.11
C GLY A 546 0.54 -24.75 -2.55
N SER A 547 1.23 -24.70 -3.69
CA SER A 547 1.80 -25.86 -4.39
C SER A 547 3.02 -25.45 -5.21
N GLY A 548 3.92 -26.41 -5.48
CA GLY A 548 5.24 -26.11 -6.06
C GLY A 548 6.19 -25.61 -4.98
N ASN A 549 6.98 -24.58 -5.29
CA ASN A 549 7.98 -24.00 -4.37
C ASN A 549 7.38 -23.16 -3.23
N HIS A 550 6.07 -23.17 -3.02
CA HIS A 550 5.41 -22.52 -1.89
C HIS A 550 5.56 -23.39 -0.63
N PHE A 551 5.97 -22.79 0.49
CA PHE A 551 6.26 -23.49 1.74
C PHE A 551 5.88 -22.67 2.98
N VAL A 552 5.83 -23.33 4.14
CA VAL A 552 5.83 -22.69 5.47
C VAL A 552 6.71 -23.54 6.37
N GLU A 553 7.72 -22.94 7.00
CA GLU A 553 8.77 -23.68 7.68
C GLU A 553 9.26 -23.02 8.98
N TRP A 554 9.48 -23.85 9.99
CA TRP A 554 10.23 -23.48 11.19
C TRP A 554 11.72 -23.69 10.95
N GLY A 555 12.53 -22.77 11.46
CA GLY A 555 13.98 -22.84 11.39
C GLY A 555 14.67 -21.97 12.43
N VAL A 556 15.99 -22.05 12.45
CA VAL A 556 16.87 -21.25 13.29
C VAL A 556 17.28 -20.01 12.52
N PHE A 557 16.94 -18.82 13.02
CA PHE A 557 17.49 -17.57 12.52
C PHE A 557 18.71 -17.16 13.34
N GLU A 558 19.85 -16.97 12.69
CA GLU A 558 21.12 -16.53 13.27
C GLU A 558 21.44 -15.15 12.69
N ALA A 559 21.54 -14.13 13.56
CA ALA A 559 21.90 -12.77 13.14
C ALA A 559 23.42 -12.68 12.91
N LEU A 560 23.83 -12.03 11.81
CA LEU A 560 25.21 -12.04 11.32
C LEU A 560 25.83 -10.64 11.30
N GLY A 561 26.97 -10.49 11.98
CA GLY A 561 27.81 -9.29 11.91
C GLY A 561 27.31 -8.10 12.74
N GLU A 562 28.14 -7.05 12.84
CA GLU A 562 27.71 -5.74 13.35
C GLU A 562 27.11 -4.97 12.17
N VAL A 563 25.80 -5.13 11.94
CA VAL A 563 25.10 -4.37 10.91
C VAL A 563 24.70 -3.02 11.49
N GLU A 564 25.24 -1.91 10.97
CA GLU A 564 24.97 -0.57 11.52
C GLU A 564 23.47 -0.23 11.44
N GLY A 565 22.82 0.00 12.59
CA GLY A 565 21.42 0.44 12.70
C GLY A 565 20.64 -0.18 13.87
N ASP A 566 19.39 0.27 14.05
CA ASP A 566 18.46 -0.22 15.08
C ASP A 566 17.86 -1.61 14.72
N GLU A 567 18.70 -2.62 14.55
CA GLU A 567 18.22 -3.98 14.29
C GLU A 567 17.75 -4.69 15.57
N ALA A 568 16.59 -5.36 15.49
CA ALA A 568 15.91 -5.95 16.64
C ALA A 568 16.48 -7.30 17.09
N PHE A 569 17.72 -7.62 16.72
CA PHE A 569 18.37 -8.91 17.02
C PHE A 569 19.87 -8.73 17.27
N GLU A 570 20.39 -9.43 18.27
CA GLU A 570 21.77 -9.35 18.72
C GLU A 570 22.70 -10.15 17.79
N SER A 571 23.83 -9.56 17.39
CA SER A 571 24.82 -10.22 16.54
C SER A 571 25.31 -11.54 17.13
N GLY A 572 25.28 -12.63 16.34
CA GLY A 572 25.61 -13.98 16.78
C GLY A 572 24.55 -14.66 17.66
N ARG A 573 23.46 -13.97 18.05
CA ARG A 573 22.33 -14.60 18.75
C ARG A 573 21.48 -15.40 17.75
N ARG A 574 20.95 -16.52 18.24
CA ARG A 574 20.11 -17.45 17.48
C ARG A 574 18.70 -17.47 18.07
N TYR A 575 17.71 -17.52 17.18
CA TYR A 575 16.29 -17.37 17.46
C TYR A 575 15.49 -18.48 16.77
N LEU A 576 14.32 -18.81 17.31
CA LEU A 576 13.28 -19.47 16.52
C LEU A 576 12.72 -18.49 15.47
N ALA A 577 12.52 -18.97 14.25
CA ALA A 577 11.84 -18.20 13.20
C ALA A 577 10.89 -19.06 12.36
N LEU A 578 9.86 -18.40 11.82
CA LEU A 578 8.89 -18.94 10.86
C LEU A 578 9.05 -18.20 9.54
N LEU A 579 9.37 -18.90 8.47
CA LEU A 579 9.38 -18.36 7.12
C LEU A 579 8.19 -18.92 6.33
N SER A 580 7.56 -18.10 5.49
CA SER A 580 6.61 -18.60 4.49
C SER A 580 6.87 -18.02 3.10
N HIS A 581 6.66 -18.86 2.09
CA HIS A 581 6.61 -18.47 0.69
C HIS A 581 5.22 -18.77 0.14
N SER A 582 4.53 -17.72 -0.30
CA SER A 582 3.22 -17.80 -0.93
C SER A 582 3.01 -16.64 -1.90
N GLY A 583 1.76 -16.36 -2.27
CA GLY A 583 1.40 -15.27 -3.18
C GLY A 583 -0.10 -15.21 -3.44
N SER A 584 -0.49 -14.48 -4.49
CA SER A 584 -1.83 -14.25 -5.05
C SER A 584 -2.70 -15.48 -5.38
N ARG A 585 -2.21 -16.70 -5.13
CA ARG A 585 -2.92 -17.99 -5.35
C ARG A 585 -3.55 -18.10 -6.75
N GLY A 586 -4.73 -18.74 -6.85
CA GLY A 586 -5.48 -18.90 -8.09
C GLY A 586 -6.17 -17.63 -8.59
N VAL A 587 -6.02 -16.51 -7.88
CA VAL A 587 -6.53 -15.18 -8.27
C VAL A 587 -5.56 -14.59 -9.28
N GLY A 588 -4.34 -14.30 -8.83
CA GLY A 588 -3.31 -13.70 -9.67
C GLY A 588 -2.90 -14.59 -10.85
N PHE A 589 -2.88 -15.91 -10.68
CA PHE A 589 -2.67 -16.84 -11.80
C PHE A 589 -3.70 -16.65 -12.92
N LYS A 590 -4.98 -16.45 -12.60
CA LYS A 590 -6.02 -16.22 -13.62
C LYS A 590 -5.87 -14.83 -14.25
N ILE A 591 -5.55 -13.81 -13.45
CA ILE A 591 -5.29 -12.44 -13.90
C ILE A 591 -4.18 -12.42 -14.94
N ALA A 592 -2.97 -12.88 -14.61
CA ALA A 592 -1.87 -12.95 -15.56
C ALA A 592 -2.25 -13.73 -16.84
N ASN A 593 -3.00 -14.83 -16.72
CA ASN A 593 -3.49 -15.61 -17.87
C ASN A 593 -4.56 -14.93 -18.76
N ARG A 594 -5.26 -13.89 -18.29
CA ARG A 594 -6.15 -13.06 -19.12
C ARG A 594 -5.32 -12.08 -19.93
N TYR A 595 -4.60 -11.21 -19.24
CA TYR A 595 -3.93 -10.08 -19.86
C TYR A 595 -2.73 -10.50 -20.72
N SER A 596 -2.03 -11.59 -20.38
CA SER A 596 -0.99 -12.16 -21.26
C SER A 596 -1.53 -12.77 -22.56
N LYS A 597 -2.84 -13.02 -22.68
CA LYS A 597 -3.47 -13.40 -23.97
C LYS A 597 -3.93 -12.18 -24.74
N LEU A 598 -4.35 -11.14 -24.03
CA LEU A 598 -4.82 -9.88 -24.58
C LEU A 598 -3.66 -9.08 -25.19
N ALA A 599 -2.52 -9.02 -24.49
CA ALA A 599 -1.24 -8.53 -25.00
C ALA A 599 -0.85 -9.20 -26.34
N LYS A 600 -0.88 -10.54 -26.39
CA LYS A 600 -0.64 -11.33 -27.62
C LYS A 600 -1.69 -11.15 -28.72
N GLN A 601 -2.82 -10.52 -28.42
CA GLN A 601 -3.86 -10.18 -29.41
C GLN A 601 -3.72 -8.74 -29.92
N ARG A 602 -3.16 -7.82 -29.10
CA ARG A 602 -2.69 -6.50 -29.54
C ARG A 602 -1.38 -6.57 -30.34
N HIS A 603 -0.56 -7.60 -30.10
CA HIS A 603 0.73 -7.83 -30.75
C HIS A 603 0.82 -9.16 -31.55
N PRO A 604 0.01 -9.35 -32.62
CA PRO A 604 0.07 -10.53 -33.49
C PRO A 604 1.34 -10.59 -34.37
N GLU A 605 2.06 -9.48 -34.54
CA GLU A 605 3.34 -9.38 -35.25
C GLU A 605 4.51 -9.99 -34.48
N LEU A 606 4.38 -10.13 -33.15
CA LEU A 606 5.45 -10.65 -32.30
C LEU A 606 5.68 -12.15 -32.53
N ASP A 607 6.93 -12.47 -32.86
CA ASP A 607 7.40 -13.81 -33.12
C ASP A 607 7.13 -14.76 -31.93
N LYS A 608 6.90 -16.04 -32.22
CA LYS A 608 6.42 -17.02 -31.22
C LYS A 608 7.35 -17.15 -29.99
N GLU A 609 8.64 -16.87 -30.17
CA GLU A 609 9.66 -16.94 -29.12
C GLU A 609 9.65 -15.71 -28.18
N VAL A 610 9.11 -14.57 -28.65
CA VAL A 610 8.94 -13.34 -27.86
C VAL A 610 7.49 -13.06 -27.47
N ALA A 611 6.50 -13.80 -27.99
CA ALA A 611 5.09 -13.55 -27.71
C ALA A 611 4.72 -13.62 -26.21
N ASP A 612 5.44 -14.36 -25.35
CA ASP A 612 5.24 -14.30 -23.88
C ASP A 612 5.80 -13.01 -23.22
N LEU A 613 6.45 -12.14 -23.98
CA LEU A 613 6.89 -10.79 -23.60
C LEU A 613 5.99 -9.68 -24.18
N ALA A 614 4.90 -10.02 -24.87
CA ALA A 614 3.93 -9.04 -25.36
C ALA A 614 3.41 -8.17 -24.21
N TRP A 615 3.33 -6.86 -24.46
CA TRP A 615 2.92 -5.86 -23.48
C TRP A 615 1.48 -5.40 -23.69
N LEU A 616 1.04 -4.54 -22.78
CA LEU A 616 -0.09 -3.64 -22.92
C LEU A 616 0.46 -2.24 -22.64
N ASP A 617 0.09 -1.24 -23.42
CA ASP A 617 0.43 0.15 -23.09
C ASP A 617 -0.41 0.63 -21.90
N LEU A 618 0.16 1.42 -20.99
CA LEU A 618 -0.61 1.98 -19.87
C LEU A 618 -1.51 3.15 -20.29
N GLU A 619 -1.39 3.66 -21.52
CA GLU A 619 -2.36 4.59 -22.11
C GLU A 619 -3.59 3.85 -22.73
N ASP A 620 -3.55 2.52 -22.85
CA ASP A 620 -4.64 1.67 -23.38
C ASP A 620 -5.58 1.15 -22.27
N GLU A 621 -6.87 1.01 -22.57
CA GLU A 621 -7.89 0.51 -21.61
C GLU A 621 -7.52 -0.88 -21.05
N GLU A 622 -7.01 -1.79 -21.89
CA GLU A 622 -6.54 -3.11 -21.45
C GLU A 622 -5.32 -3.05 -20.51
N GLY A 623 -4.46 -2.05 -20.66
CA GLY A 623 -3.29 -1.84 -19.81
C GLY A 623 -3.68 -1.31 -18.44
N GLU A 624 -4.60 -0.35 -18.37
CA GLU A 624 -5.25 0.06 -17.12
C GLU A 624 -5.99 -1.12 -16.45
N GLU A 625 -6.76 -1.92 -17.22
CA GLU A 625 -7.46 -3.11 -16.71
C GLU A 625 -6.48 -4.12 -16.11
N TYR A 626 -5.34 -4.35 -16.78
CA TYR A 626 -4.28 -5.20 -16.23
C TYR A 626 -3.64 -4.60 -14.99
N TRP A 627 -3.22 -3.34 -15.01
CA TRP A 627 -2.51 -2.69 -13.90
C TRP A 627 -3.37 -2.74 -12.62
N LEU A 628 -4.65 -2.39 -12.71
CA LEU A 628 -5.61 -2.52 -11.61
C LEU A 628 -5.74 -3.97 -11.12
N SER A 629 -5.86 -4.94 -12.04
CA SER A 629 -5.93 -6.36 -11.72
C SER A 629 -4.66 -6.86 -11.03
N MET A 630 -3.49 -6.39 -11.48
CA MET A 630 -2.18 -6.72 -10.96
C MET A 630 -2.02 -6.23 -9.52
N GLN A 631 -2.51 -5.02 -9.22
CA GLN A 631 -2.49 -4.45 -7.88
C GLN A 631 -3.45 -5.21 -6.92
N LEU A 632 -4.72 -5.43 -7.32
CA LEU A 632 -5.69 -6.30 -6.59
C LEU A 632 -5.06 -7.62 -6.15
N ALA A 633 -4.34 -8.27 -7.06
CA ALA A 633 -3.96 -9.65 -6.91
C ALA A 633 -3.01 -9.93 -5.73
N GLY A 634 -2.45 -8.91 -5.05
CA GLY A 634 -1.49 -9.14 -3.97
C GLY A 634 -1.48 -8.14 -2.80
N ARG A 635 -2.48 -7.25 -2.76
CA ARG A 635 -3.28 -7.15 -1.52
C ARG A 635 -3.57 -8.56 -0.98
N TYR A 636 -3.86 -9.49 -1.90
CA TYR A 636 -4.17 -10.88 -1.61
C TYR A 636 -2.98 -11.74 -1.15
N ALA A 637 -1.76 -11.48 -1.61
CA ALA A 637 -0.57 -12.28 -1.27
C ALA A 637 -0.17 -12.06 0.17
N SER A 638 -0.02 -10.81 0.61
CA SER A 638 0.29 -10.55 2.01
C SER A 638 -0.89 -10.86 2.91
N ALA A 639 -2.14 -10.64 2.48
CA ALA A 639 -3.28 -11.16 3.20
C ALA A 639 -3.15 -12.67 3.48
N ASN A 640 -2.71 -13.42 2.47
CA ASN A 640 -2.45 -14.85 2.56
C ASN A 640 -1.25 -15.16 3.48
N HIS A 641 -0.14 -14.41 3.42
CA HIS A 641 1.01 -14.54 4.34
C HIS A 641 0.71 -14.16 5.79
N ALA A 642 0.03 -13.03 6.03
CA ALA A 642 -0.37 -12.56 7.34
C ALA A 642 -1.30 -13.57 8.01
N VAL A 643 -2.31 -14.07 7.28
CA VAL A 643 -3.18 -15.14 7.76
C VAL A 643 -2.41 -16.43 8.08
N ILE A 644 -1.41 -16.81 7.27
CA ILE A 644 -0.53 -17.94 7.56
C ILE A 644 0.24 -17.72 8.88
N HIS A 645 0.96 -16.60 9.00
CA HIS A 645 1.81 -16.30 10.16
C HIS A 645 0.99 -16.13 11.45
N ASP A 646 -0.15 -15.47 11.38
CA ASP A 646 -1.01 -15.24 12.55
C ASP A 646 -1.65 -16.55 13.04
N ARG A 647 -2.10 -17.43 12.14
CA ARG A 647 -2.66 -18.74 12.51
C ARG A 647 -1.60 -19.66 13.12
N VAL A 648 -0.36 -19.60 12.63
CA VAL A 648 0.75 -20.39 13.17
C VAL A 648 1.24 -19.82 14.51
N SER A 649 1.44 -18.49 14.62
CA SER A 649 1.92 -17.85 15.86
C SER A 649 0.94 -18.00 17.01
N ARG A 650 -0.38 -17.82 16.78
CA ARG A 650 -1.42 -18.03 17.80
C ARG A 650 -1.53 -19.49 18.27
N ALA A 651 -1.05 -20.45 17.48
CA ALA A 651 -1.03 -21.86 17.83
C ALA A 651 0.30 -22.30 18.48
N LEU A 652 1.40 -21.57 18.25
CA LEU A 652 2.64 -21.70 19.00
C LEU A 652 2.50 -21.09 20.42
N GLY A 653 1.92 -19.90 20.53
CA GLY A 653 1.71 -19.17 21.78
C GLY A 653 2.75 -18.10 22.10
N GLU A 654 3.79 -17.95 21.27
CA GLU A 654 4.91 -17.02 21.48
C GLU A 654 4.73 -15.69 20.73
N GLU A 655 5.33 -14.60 21.26
CA GLU A 655 5.34 -13.29 20.60
C GLU A 655 6.40 -13.19 19.50
N VAL A 656 6.08 -12.42 18.46
CA VAL A 656 6.96 -12.16 17.31
C VAL A 656 7.81 -10.92 17.61
N LEU A 657 9.10 -11.13 17.84
CA LEU A 657 10.13 -10.11 18.09
C LEU A 657 10.21 -9.10 16.93
N THR A 658 10.28 -9.60 15.69
CA THR A 658 10.34 -8.78 14.49
C THR A 658 9.90 -9.55 13.24
N LYS A 659 9.66 -8.82 12.14
CA LYS A 659 9.22 -9.35 10.85
C LYS A 659 10.02 -8.69 9.74
N VAL A 660 10.43 -9.49 8.75
CA VAL A 660 10.98 -8.98 7.49
C VAL A 660 9.95 -9.27 6.41
N GLU A 661 9.58 -8.26 5.61
CA GLU A 661 8.51 -8.39 4.62
C GLU A 661 8.85 -7.75 3.25
N ASN A 662 8.94 -8.52 2.15
CA ASN A 662 9.33 -8.03 0.80
C ASN A 662 8.46 -8.55 -0.35
N HIS A 663 8.44 -7.87 -1.51
CA HIS A 663 7.93 -8.47 -2.75
C HIS A 663 9.10 -9.09 -3.52
N HIS A 664 8.80 -9.99 -4.46
CA HIS A 664 9.81 -10.56 -5.37
C HIS A 664 9.28 -10.88 -6.78
N ASN A 665 8.05 -10.45 -7.07
CA ASN A 665 7.24 -10.90 -8.20
C ASN A 665 6.24 -9.77 -8.52
N TYR A 666 6.73 -8.55 -8.70
CA TYR A 666 5.88 -7.37 -8.82
C TYR A 666 6.46 -6.29 -9.75
N ALA A 667 5.64 -5.31 -10.13
CA ALA A 667 6.03 -4.20 -10.98
C ALA A 667 5.68 -2.86 -10.34
N TRP A 668 6.58 -1.89 -10.44
CA TRP A 668 6.47 -0.57 -9.84
C TRP A 668 6.84 0.51 -10.85
N SER A 669 6.25 1.70 -10.77
CA SER A 669 6.89 2.87 -11.38
C SER A 669 8.09 3.28 -10.53
N GLU A 670 9.27 3.31 -11.13
CA GLU A 670 10.54 3.71 -10.52
C GLU A 670 11.33 4.59 -11.48
N ARG A 671 12.39 5.25 -10.99
CA ARG A 671 13.28 6.03 -11.85
C ARG A 671 14.52 5.24 -12.25
N VAL A 672 14.70 5.06 -13.56
CA VAL A 672 15.81 4.28 -14.15
C VAL A 672 16.52 5.14 -15.20
N GLY A 673 17.83 5.34 -15.06
CA GLY A 673 18.59 6.23 -15.93
C GLY A 673 18.07 7.68 -15.95
N GLY A 674 17.43 8.12 -14.87
CA GLY A 674 16.78 9.43 -14.75
C GLY A 674 15.37 9.54 -15.33
N ARG A 675 14.90 8.56 -16.12
CA ARG A 675 13.52 8.49 -16.65
C ARG A 675 12.58 7.80 -15.68
N GLU A 676 11.28 7.98 -15.84
CA GLU A 676 10.27 7.12 -15.20
C GLU A 676 10.08 5.84 -16.04
N ALA A 677 9.99 4.69 -15.39
CA ALA A 677 9.86 3.39 -16.04
C ALA A 677 9.16 2.36 -15.14
N ILE A 678 8.43 1.43 -15.76
CA ILE A 678 7.78 0.32 -15.07
C ILE A 678 8.80 -0.80 -14.87
N VAL A 679 9.31 -0.92 -13.64
CA VAL A 679 10.32 -1.92 -13.25
C VAL A 679 9.63 -3.21 -12.85
N HIS A 680 9.59 -4.15 -13.78
CA HIS A 680 9.10 -5.51 -13.62
C HIS A 680 10.18 -6.36 -12.94
N ARG A 681 9.88 -6.97 -11.78
CA ARG A 681 10.76 -7.94 -11.11
C ARG A 681 10.09 -9.29 -11.06
N LYS A 682 10.73 -10.32 -11.62
CA LYS A 682 10.22 -11.68 -11.67
C LYS A 682 11.17 -12.66 -11.01
N GLY A 683 10.86 -13.06 -9.79
CA GLY A 683 11.84 -13.70 -8.93
C GLY A 683 13.06 -12.82 -8.70
N ALA A 684 12.85 -11.53 -8.43
CA ALA A 684 13.90 -10.61 -8.02
C ALA A 684 13.37 -9.65 -6.95
N THR A 685 14.17 -9.39 -5.92
CA THR A 685 13.77 -8.64 -4.72
C THR A 685 14.26 -7.19 -4.82
N PRO A 686 13.46 -6.16 -4.44
CA PRO A 686 13.96 -4.81 -4.29
C PRO A 686 15.10 -4.73 -3.26
N ALA A 687 16.22 -4.16 -3.67
CA ALA A 687 17.48 -4.01 -2.91
C ALA A 687 18.02 -2.57 -2.99
N GLY A 688 17.10 -1.59 -2.95
CA GLY A 688 17.45 -0.18 -2.72
C GLY A 688 18.22 0.00 -1.40
N LEU A 689 18.94 1.12 -1.26
CA LEU A 689 19.79 1.36 -0.09
C LEU A 689 19.00 1.25 1.23
N GLY A 690 19.41 0.32 2.10
CA GLY A 690 18.76 0.04 3.38
C GLY A 690 17.49 -0.84 3.31
N VAL A 691 17.05 -1.27 2.12
CA VAL A 691 15.83 -2.08 1.96
C VAL A 691 16.09 -3.51 2.43
N MET A 692 15.32 -3.96 3.42
CA MET A 692 15.39 -5.33 3.94
C MET A 692 14.64 -6.32 3.04
N GLY A 693 15.22 -7.50 2.82
CA GLY A 693 14.61 -8.58 2.04
C GLY A 693 15.00 -9.98 2.53
N VAL A 694 14.28 -10.99 2.05
CA VAL A 694 14.56 -12.41 2.34
C VAL A 694 14.86 -13.17 1.05
N ILE A 695 15.98 -13.87 1.02
CA ILE A 695 16.42 -14.77 -0.05
C ILE A 695 16.29 -16.22 0.47
N PRO A 696 15.13 -16.88 0.34
CA PRO A 696 14.95 -18.29 0.69
C PRO A 696 15.80 -19.24 -0.16
N GLY A 697 16.36 -20.28 0.47
CA GLY A 697 17.08 -21.36 -0.22
C GLY A 697 16.14 -22.40 -0.82
N SER A 698 16.01 -23.52 -0.12
CA SER A 698 15.15 -24.65 -0.44
C SER A 698 14.80 -25.41 0.84
N MET A 699 13.91 -26.39 0.77
CA MET A 699 13.53 -27.27 1.90
C MET A 699 14.71 -27.95 2.65
N GLY A 700 15.93 -27.90 2.14
CA GLY A 700 17.13 -28.48 2.75
C GLY A 700 18.35 -27.56 2.81
N THR A 701 18.21 -26.28 2.45
CA THR A 701 19.33 -25.31 2.40
C THR A 701 18.96 -23.98 3.06
N PRO A 702 19.95 -23.18 3.54
CA PRO A 702 19.66 -21.94 4.24
C PRO A 702 18.92 -20.91 3.39
N GLY A 703 18.06 -20.11 4.00
CA GLY A 703 17.69 -18.79 3.51
C GLY A 703 18.55 -17.70 4.16
N TYR A 704 18.50 -16.49 3.61
CA TYR A 704 19.21 -15.33 4.14
C TYR A 704 18.28 -14.13 4.30
N VAL A 705 18.48 -13.36 5.37
CA VAL A 705 17.97 -11.98 5.48
C VAL A 705 19.09 -11.06 5.02
N VAL A 706 18.74 -10.13 4.13
CA VAL A 706 19.69 -9.25 3.45
C VAL A 706 19.21 -7.80 3.49
N ARG A 707 20.16 -6.88 3.37
CA ARG A 707 19.92 -5.43 3.27
C ARG A 707 20.47 -4.91 1.94
N GLY A 708 19.65 -4.22 1.16
CA GLY A 708 20.03 -3.66 -0.13
C GLY A 708 21.06 -2.52 -0.03
N ARG A 709 21.99 -2.47 -0.98
CA ARG A 709 22.99 -1.39 -1.11
C ARG A 709 22.59 -0.28 -2.08
N GLY A 710 21.52 -0.46 -2.84
CA GLY A 710 21.02 0.54 -3.79
C GLY A 710 21.85 0.68 -5.06
N ASP A 711 22.30 -0.45 -5.63
CA ASP A 711 23.08 -0.43 -6.87
C ASP A 711 22.17 -0.19 -8.10
N GLU A 712 22.40 0.90 -8.82
CA GLU A 712 21.63 1.24 -10.02
C GLU A 712 21.84 0.25 -11.16
N ARG A 713 22.98 -0.46 -11.21
CA ARG A 713 23.29 -1.45 -12.27
C ARG A 713 22.36 -2.65 -12.20
N SER A 714 21.85 -3.00 -11.01
CA SER A 714 20.82 -4.04 -10.83
C SER A 714 19.39 -3.49 -10.85
N ILE A 715 19.22 -2.19 -11.12
CA ILE A 715 17.97 -1.45 -10.95
C ILE A 715 17.44 -1.65 -9.52
N ASN A 716 18.30 -1.37 -8.53
CA ASN A 716 18.00 -1.51 -7.10
C ASN A 716 17.40 -2.89 -6.78
N SER A 717 18.01 -3.98 -7.24
CA SER A 717 17.47 -5.34 -7.11
C SER A 717 18.53 -6.37 -6.68
N ALA A 718 18.06 -7.49 -6.13
CA ALA A 718 18.83 -8.67 -5.75
C ALA A 718 18.05 -9.95 -6.10
N ALA A 719 18.66 -11.12 -5.88
CA ALA A 719 18.01 -12.43 -6.04
C ALA A 719 16.72 -12.56 -5.19
N HIS A 720 15.87 -13.55 -5.53
CA HIS A 720 14.73 -13.94 -4.69
C HIS A 720 14.87 -15.32 -4.04
N GLY A 721 15.86 -16.11 -4.42
CA GLY A 721 16.13 -17.36 -3.74
C GLY A 721 17.34 -18.10 -4.31
N ALA A 722 17.34 -19.43 -4.22
CA ALA A 722 18.39 -20.26 -4.82
C ALA A 722 18.29 -20.37 -6.36
N GLY A 723 17.07 -20.29 -6.92
CA GLY A 723 16.83 -20.51 -8.34
C GLY A 723 16.96 -21.98 -8.78
N ARG A 724 16.26 -22.38 -9.85
CA ARG A 724 16.30 -23.78 -10.31
C ARG A 724 17.51 -24.06 -11.20
N ARG A 725 18.03 -25.28 -11.12
CA ARG A 725 19.09 -25.82 -12.01
C ARG A 725 18.65 -26.99 -12.89
N MET A 726 17.36 -27.31 -12.86
CA MET A 726 16.71 -28.32 -13.71
C MET A 726 15.18 -28.18 -13.69
N SER A 727 14.55 -28.60 -14.79
CA SER A 727 13.09 -28.65 -14.88
C SER A 727 12.49 -29.66 -13.89
N ARG A 728 11.22 -29.45 -13.49
CA ARG A 728 10.50 -30.37 -12.59
C ARG A 728 10.43 -31.79 -13.17
N THR A 729 10.20 -31.91 -14.47
CA THR A 729 10.17 -33.20 -15.20
C THR A 729 11.54 -33.89 -15.26
N GLN A 730 12.65 -33.14 -15.24
CA GLN A 730 13.99 -33.70 -15.15
C GLN A 730 14.29 -34.18 -13.74
N ALA A 731 13.97 -33.39 -12.71
CA ALA A 731 14.15 -33.78 -11.31
C ALA A 731 13.47 -35.12 -10.98
N PHE A 732 12.21 -35.33 -11.40
CA PHE A 732 11.51 -36.62 -11.29
C PHE A 732 12.14 -37.79 -12.06
N LYS A 733 13.03 -37.53 -13.04
CA LYS A 733 13.74 -38.55 -13.83
C LYS A 733 15.15 -38.85 -13.31
N THR A 734 15.81 -37.89 -12.66
CA THR A 734 17.25 -37.95 -12.36
C THR A 734 17.60 -37.93 -10.88
N LEU A 735 16.70 -37.51 -9.99
CA LEU A 735 16.96 -37.50 -8.55
C LEU A 735 16.50 -38.81 -7.90
N SER A 736 17.20 -39.22 -6.83
CA SER A 736 16.81 -40.38 -6.01
C SER A 736 16.05 -39.91 -4.77
N GLU A 737 14.88 -40.51 -4.52
CA GLU A 737 14.08 -40.28 -3.32
C GLU A 737 14.79 -40.76 -2.05
N GLU A 738 15.63 -41.79 -2.15
CA GLU A 738 16.49 -42.29 -1.08
C GLU A 738 17.52 -41.22 -0.68
N ARG A 739 18.34 -40.75 -1.63
CA ARG A 739 19.34 -39.70 -1.40
C ARG A 739 18.74 -38.38 -0.94
N TRP A 740 17.53 -38.05 -1.38
CA TRP A 740 16.81 -36.87 -0.92
C TRP A 740 16.43 -36.99 0.56
N ARG A 741 15.95 -38.16 1.00
CA ARG A 741 15.65 -38.43 2.41
C ARG A 741 16.91 -38.49 3.28
N GLU A 742 17.99 -39.11 2.79
CA GLU A 742 19.31 -39.11 3.44
C GLU A 742 19.78 -37.67 3.68
N HIS A 743 19.79 -36.83 2.64
CA HIS A 743 20.21 -35.43 2.71
C HIS A 743 19.40 -34.58 3.71
N LEU A 744 18.10 -34.84 3.86
CA LEU A 744 17.25 -34.18 4.86
C LEU A 744 17.53 -34.70 6.28
N ALA A 745 17.73 -36.00 6.43
CA ALA A 745 18.05 -36.64 7.71
C ALA A 745 19.41 -36.18 8.27
N GLU A 746 20.45 -36.07 7.41
CA GLU A 746 21.76 -35.50 7.73
C GLU A 746 21.69 -34.10 8.37
N ARG A 747 20.66 -33.31 8.04
CA ARG A 747 20.48 -31.92 8.49
C ARG A 747 19.49 -31.79 9.66
N GLY A 748 18.87 -32.89 10.06
CA GLY A 748 17.81 -32.92 11.09
C GLY A 748 16.54 -32.20 10.63
N ILE A 749 16.15 -32.36 9.36
CA ILE A 749 15.01 -31.66 8.75
C ILE A 749 13.79 -32.59 8.68
N THR A 750 12.72 -32.19 9.36
CA THR A 750 11.40 -32.85 9.28
C THR A 750 10.62 -32.26 8.10
N LEU A 751 10.57 -32.98 6.97
CA LEU A 751 9.75 -32.59 5.82
C LEU A 751 8.32 -33.14 5.94
N ILE A 752 7.34 -32.25 5.79
CA ILE A 752 5.90 -32.53 5.86
C ILE A 752 5.30 -32.30 4.46
N GLY A 753 5.03 -33.39 3.74
CA GLY A 753 4.68 -33.32 2.32
C GLY A 753 5.95 -33.15 1.48
N GLY A 754 5.94 -32.18 0.56
CA GLY A 754 7.03 -31.97 -0.40
C GLY A 754 7.04 -32.99 -1.54
N SER A 755 7.66 -32.63 -2.65
CA SER A 755 7.79 -33.47 -3.84
C SER A 755 9.23 -33.43 -4.39
N LEU A 756 9.65 -34.54 -5.03
CA LEU A 756 11.03 -34.74 -5.49
C LEU A 756 11.51 -33.67 -6.49
N ASP A 757 10.60 -33.00 -7.18
CA ASP A 757 10.90 -31.89 -8.09
C ASP A 757 11.22 -30.56 -7.40
N GLU A 758 10.94 -30.44 -6.10
CA GLU A 758 11.34 -29.31 -5.25
C GLU A 758 12.49 -29.67 -4.29
N ALA A 759 13.07 -30.86 -4.41
CA ALA A 759 14.22 -31.30 -3.62
C ALA A 759 15.44 -30.37 -3.80
N PRO A 760 16.33 -30.21 -2.80
CA PRO A 760 17.45 -29.27 -2.85
C PRO A 760 18.36 -29.41 -4.07
N ALA A 761 18.60 -30.64 -4.54
CA ALA A 761 19.39 -30.92 -5.73
C ALA A 761 18.78 -30.43 -7.05
N ALA A 762 17.51 -30.01 -7.06
CA ALA A 762 16.85 -29.37 -8.20
C ALA A 762 17.09 -27.85 -8.29
N TYR A 763 17.68 -27.25 -7.24
CA TYR A 763 18.04 -25.84 -7.12
C TYR A 763 19.55 -25.64 -7.28
N LYS A 764 19.98 -24.40 -7.60
CA LYS A 764 21.39 -24.00 -7.49
C LYS A 764 21.80 -24.01 -6.02
N ASP A 765 23.10 -23.94 -5.76
CA ASP A 765 23.55 -23.69 -4.39
C ASP A 765 23.28 -22.24 -3.99
N VAL A 766 22.56 -22.06 -2.89
CA VAL A 766 22.14 -20.76 -2.37
C VAL A 766 23.32 -19.96 -1.80
N GLU A 767 24.35 -20.62 -1.24
CA GLU A 767 25.53 -19.93 -0.69
C GLU A 767 26.38 -19.34 -1.82
N THR A 768 26.54 -20.07 -2.92
CA THR A 768 27.15 -19.59 -4.17
C THR A 768 26.32 -18.45 -4.78
N VAL A 769 24.99 -18.58 -4.84
CA VAL A 769 24.11 -17.52 -5.37
C VAL A 769 24.20 -16.22 -4.55
N VAL A 770 24.28 -16.33 -3.23
CA VAL A 770 24.36 -15.18 -2.31
C VAL A 770 25.75 -14.54 -2.32
N SER A 771 26.83 -15.32 -2.43
CA SER A 771 28.19 -14.76 -2.58
C SER A 771 28.42 -14.04 -3.93
N MET A 772 27.68 -14.42 -4.99
CA MET A 772 27.75 -13.79 -6.32
C MET A 772 27.03 -12.43 -6.44
N GLN A 773 26.50 -11.89 -5.34
CA GLN A 773 25.79 -10.59 -5.29
C GLN A 773 26.19 -9.73 -4.06
N GLY A 774 27.37 -9.99 -3.48
CA GLY A 774 27.90 -9.24 -2.33
C GLY A 774 28.31 -7.78 -2.63
N ASP A 775 28.10 -7.30 -3.85
CA ASP A 775 28.08 -5.89 -4.23
C ASP A 775 26.68 -5.26 -4.14
N LEU A 776 25.62 -6.05 -4.31
CA LEU A 776 24.21 -5.62 -4.28
C LEU A 776 23.59 -5.59 -2.89
N VAL A 777 24.03 -6.48 -1.99
CA VAL A 777 23.44 -6.65 -0.65
C VAL A 777 24.48 -6.91 0.44
N ASP A 778 24.14 -6.49 1.66
CA ASP A 778 24.76 -6.90 2.91
C ASP A 778 23.99 -8.08 3.54
N LEU A 779 24.70 -8.97 4.22
CA LEU A 779 24.12 -10.11 4.93
C LEU A 779 23.78 -9.72 6.37
N VAL A 780 22.51 -9.86 6.73
CA VAL A 780 21.99 -9.52 8.07
C VAL A 780 21.73 -10.77 8.91
N GLY A 781 21.37 -11.89 8.28
CA GLY A 781 21.20 -13.13 9.01
C GLY A 781 20.99 -14.35 8.13
N ARG A 782 21.17 -15.53 8.74
CA ARG A 782 21.06 -16.85 8.11
C ARG A 782 19.89 -17.60 8.75
N PHE A 783 18.93 -18.01 7.94
CA PHE A 783 17.82 -18.86 8.35
C PHE A 783 18.10 -20.31 7.95
N THR A 784 18.16 -21.23 8.91
CA THR A 784 18.39 -22.67 8.67
C THR A 784 17.08 -23.45 8.90
N PRO A 785 16.43 -24.02 7.87
CA PRO A 785 15.18 -24.75 8.03
C PRO A 785 15.34 -26.03 8.86
N LYS A 786 14.28 -26.40 9.60
CA LYS A 786 14.25 -27.57 10.50
C LYS A 786 12.96 -28.37 10.44
N ILE A 787 11.80 -27.71 10.26
CA ILE A 787 10.52 -28.37 10.05
C ILE A 787 9.83 -27.67 8.89
N VAL A 788 9.78 -28.32 7.72
CA VAL A 788 9.36 -27.72 6.46
C VAL A 788 8.03 -28.32 6.03
N ARG A 789 7.00 -27.51 5.79
CA ARG A 789 5.74 -27.97 5.20
C ARG A 789 5.56 -27.46 3.77
N MET A 790 5.26 -28.39 2.86
CA MET A 790 5.04 -28.15 1.44
C MET A 790 3.88 -29.00 0.91
N ASP A 791 3.45 -28.74 -0.32
CA ASP A 791 2.55 -29.65 -1.04
C ASP A 791 3.26 -30.98 -1.35
N ALA A 792 2.57 -32.10 -1.21
CA ALA A 792 3.10 -33.42 -1.58
C ALA A 792 3.15 -33.64 -3.10
N GLY A 793 2.52 -32.74 -3.86
CA GLY A 793 2.54 -32.71 -5.31
C GLY A 793 1.58 -33.70 -5.97
N GLY A 794 1.22 -33.39 -7.22
CA GLY A 794 0.40 -34.24 -8.07
C GLY A 794 1.19 -35.41 -8.65
N GLY A 795 1.64 -36.36 -7.82
CA GLY A 795 2.33 -37.57 -8.26
C GLY A 795 1.55 -38.30 -9.36
N PRO A 796 2.22 -38.95 -10.34
CA PRO A 796 1.56 -39.54 -11.50
C PRO A 796 0.52 -40.56 -11.05
N ARG A 797 -0.76 -40.30 -11.37
CA ARG A 797 -1.89 -41.14 -10.96
C ARG A 797 -1.60 -42.61 -11.29
N ARG A 798 -1.31 -43.42 -10.26
CA ARG A 798 -1.37 -44.89 -10.37
C ARG A 798 -2.79 -45.23 -10.81
N LYS A 799 -2.97 -45.51 -12.10
CA LYS A 799 -4.25 -45.99 -12.65
C LYS A 799 -4.63 -47.22 -11.84
N GLY A 800 -5.71 -47.14 -11.08
CA GLY A 800 -6.19 -48.27 -10.30
C GLY A 800 -6.40 -49.47 -11.23
N ARG A 801 -5.72 -50.58 -10.94
CA ARG A 801 -6.26 -51.88 -11.35
C ARG A 801 -7.58 -52.06 -10.59
N LYS A 802 -8.58 -52.57 -11.31
CA LYS A 802 -9.77 -53.16 -10.69
C LYS A 802 -9.37 -54.41 -9.93
#